data_AF-A0A2E0XI97-F1
#
_entry.id   AF-A0A2E0XI97-F1
#
_cell.length_a   1.000
_cell.length_b   1.000
_cell.length_c   1.000
_cell.angle_alpha   90.00
_cell.angle_beta   90.00
_cell.angle_gamma   90.00
#
_symmetry.space_group_name_H-M   'P 1'
#
loop_
_entity.id
_entity.type
_entity.pdbx_description
1 polymer ?
#
loop_
_entity_poly.entity_id
_entity_poly.type
_entity_poly.pdbx_seq_one_letter_code
_entity_poly.pdbx_strand_id
1 'polypeptide(L)'
;MYIHRSIYHVIWTEFLIYFCLFSPMAFAGFPTQTQTIGKGETGIAIFEDANSLKNPASLAELGQYHLGFERSPSHLFQTLETNHLSTSFPLSDKLAVGLSWSQIGLDDSELLVSKNLFCFSYSYLLLGWLSVGANLKYLMSSSSLDGMLRGSEIGWGADVGVLVHLRNFDFPLWPKRGLFGSVQSKNRSQWQSKPSWTFGLVMQDLVDLGMKPGLNSGTWIRHDTGVVEKYQPTQLLFGISCRPSSKWQLSADLSDQLNFGLEFRPYQGLSIRTGLYRPIGVEVPLRSTITLGASIKYKTLGFDVAYVSPPTLPDTTYARFSLNLDRRTLPVRIEQVRLENLYPVHYNFYTQPNREAKTEILQNPNTPTMLTDADLSRYYPLAPQDTIGRVWLKNESQKSIAVRIELYIADLVDKNGTEVAGEVVLPPMKRVSVPLQQMVLAREAIYLRQMQTAEAKVKVTQVGGTAHRLKSTQLVFYGNHSTRLDDIAKLGSFISFDDPAVRSFIQQVRRDFGSEIESADLPADLSLAVALFEALYGLAYTSDPNIPFESGTVDEITYPHEMLTRLSAKNADVEALTSTSDGTDTVFGDCDDSTALYCALLESAGIKTALIQLPNHVLMAFQVGNISIDFAQMMNLPDIYLPINGQVWIPIETTQVKSGFITAWESALEQLQRMEVTNSVTVEEAWRKYGANALHHAEMSFQLDTTTIHNRIRTDFTHQLIDHFSRLQVK
;
A
#
# COMPACT_ATOMS: atom_id res chain seq x y z
N MET A 1 -61.71 49.86 42.69
CA MET A 1 -62.22 48.63 42.05
C MET A 1 -62.42 48.89 40.55
N TYR A 2 -61.41 48.94 39.67
CA TYR A 2 -60.00 48.52 39.73
C TYR A 2 -59.79 47.10 40.26
N ILE A 3 -59.81 46.14 39.34
CA ILE A 3 -59.05 44.86 39.22
C ILE A 3 -59.79 44.04 38.15
N HIS A 4 -59.40 44.22 36.87
CA HIS A 4 -59.72 43.31 35.76
C HIS A 4 -59.04 43.72 34.43
N ARG A 5 -58.90 45.02 34.14
CA ARG A 5 -58.22 45.50 32.92
C ARG A 5 -56.70 45.27 32.85
N SER A 6 -56.06 44.83 33.94
CA SER A 6 -54.59 44.72 34.01
C SER A 6 -54.04 43.34 33.60
N ILE A 7 -54.82 42.27 33.71
CA ILE A 7 -54.34 40.90 33.47
C ILE A 7 -54.35 40.59 31.95
N TYR A 8 -55.43 40.96 31.26
CA TYR A 8 -55.56 40.74 29.82
C TYR A 8 -54.51 41.47 28.97
N HIS A 9 -54.03 42.65 29.41
CA HIS A 9 -52.99 43.36 28.68
C HIS A 9 -51.59 42.79 28.90
N VAL A 10 -51.21 42.44 30.14
CA VAL A 10 -49.85 41.91 30.43
C VAL A 10 -49.63 40.59 29.70
N ILE A 11 -50.56 39.64 29.85
CA ILE A 11 -50.46 38.32 29.19
C ILE A 11 -50.38 38.50 27.67
N TRP A 12 -51.24 39.33 27.06
CA TRP A 12 -51.16 39.54 25.61
C TRP A 12 -49.93 40.33 25.16
N THR A 13 -49.35 41.24 25.96
CA THR A 13 -48.10 41.91 25.56
C THR A 13 -46.89 41.01 25.68
N GLU A 14 -46.77 40.19 26.72
CA GLU A 14 -45.68 39.23 26.82
C GLU A 14 -45.84 38.14 25.75
N PHE A 15 -47.05 37.60 25.56
CA PHE A 15 -47.30 36.63 24.49
C PHE A 15 -47.11 37.23 23.08
N LEU A 16 -47.39 38.52 22.84
CA LEU A 16 -46.99 39.16 21.57
C LEU A 16 -45.48 39.38 21.46
N ILE A 17 -44.80 39.76 22.54
CA ILE A 17 -43.35 39.96 22.53
C ILE A 17 -42.66 38.63 22.24
N TYR A 18 -43.06 37.55 22.91
CA TYR A 18 -42.64 36.19 22.55
C TYR A 18 -43.03 35.84 21.12
N PHE A 19 -44.29 35.99 20.68
CA PHE A 19 -44.72 35.60 19.33
C PHE A 19 -44.02 36.42 18.21
N CYS A 20 -43.66 37.67 18.45
CA CYS A 20 -42.85 38.48 17.53
C CYS A 20 -41.37 38.08 17.56
N LEU A 21 -40.79 37.77 18.73
CA LEU A 21 -39.44 37.21 18.86
C LEU A 21 -39.34 35.76 18.33
N PHE A 22 -40.46 35.04 18.27
CA PHE A 22 -40.59 33.70 17.67
C PHE A 22 -41.12 33.73 16.23
N SER A 23 -41.21 34.92 15.60
CA SER A 23 -41.36 35.00 14.16
C SER A 23 -40.15 34.33 13.48
N PRO A 24 -40.33 33.62 12.35
CA PRO A 24 -39.24 32.87 11.70
C PRO A 24 -38.08 33.76 11.20
N MET A 25 -38.27 35.08 11.14
CA MET A 25 -37.23 36.05 10.79
C MET A 25 -36.27 36.38 11.95
N ALA A 26 -36.64 36.15 13.21
CA ALA A 26 -35.83 36.53 14.38
C ALA A 26 -34.79 35.46 14.78
N PHE A 27 -35.10 34.18 14.57
CA PHE A 27 -34.20 33.03 14.82
C PHE A 27 -33.60 32.48 13.49
N ALA A 28 -33.14 33.38 12.62
CA ALA A 28 -32.77 33.07 11.23
C ALA A 28 -31.48 32.23 11.04
N GLY A 29 -30.82 31.75 12.10
CA GLY A 29 -29.61 30.91 12.00
C GLY A 29 -29.28 30.18 13.30
N PHE A 30 -28.61 29.03 13.17
CA PHE A 30 -27.98 28.35 14.30
C PHE A 30 -26.67 29.06 14.67
N PRO A 31 -26.34 29.20 15.97
CA PRO A 31 -25.09 29.81 16.40
C PRO A 31 -23.90 29.02 15.86
N THR A 32 -22.83 29.72 15.53
CA THR A 32 -21.63 29.07 14.97
C THR A 32 -20.56 28.84 16.02
N GLN A 33 -19.42 28.25 15.66
CA GLN A 33 -18.44 27.80 16.66
C GLN A 33 -17.85 28.97 17.47
N THR A 34 -17.57 28.73 18.74
CA THR A 34 -17.11 29.70 19.76
C THR A 34 -15.89 30.51 19.29
N GLN A 35 -14.98 29.90 18.53
CA GLN A 35 -13.82 30.61 17.95
C GLN A 35 -14.21 31.64 16.87
N THR A 36 -15.27 31.37 16.11
CA THR A 36 -15.87 32.28 15.12
C THR A 36 -16.70 33.36 15.82
N ILE A 37 -17.52 33.00 16.82
CA ILE A 37 -18.29 33.96 17.63
C ILE A 37 -17.37 35.02 18.24
N GLY A 38 -16.29 34.61 18.92
CA GLY A 38 -15.32 35.52 19.54
C GLY A 38 -14.49 36.36 18.55
N LYS A 39 -14.71 36.19 17.24
CA LYS A 39 -14.05 36.89 16.13
C LYS A 39 -15.06 37.64 15.25
N GLY A 40 -16.22 38.02 15.80
CA GLY A 40 -17.23 38.79 15.07
C GLY A 40 -17.93 37.97 13.99
N GLU A 41 -18.23 36.70 14.28
CA GLU A 41 -18.95 35.78 13.38
C GLU A 41 -18.25 35.49 12.03
N THR A 42 -16.92 35.72 11.92
CA THR A 42 -16.14 35.36 10.71
C THR A 42 -15.71 33.89 10.69
N GLY A 43 -15.92 33.24 9.55
CA GLY A 43 -15.61 31.82 9.32
C GLY A 43 -15.65 31.32 7.87
N ILE A 44 -16.20 32.09 6.91
CA ILE A 44 -16.37 31.63 5.51
C ILE A 44 -15.02 31.35 4.83
N ALA A 45 -14.01 32.17 5.12
CA ALA A 45 -12.65 32.07 4.54
C ALA A 45 -11.59 31.53 5.53
N ILE A 46 -12.00 30.71 6.49
CA ILE A 46 -11.13 30.19 7.57
C ILE A 46 -11.20 28.65 7.59
N PHE A 47 -10.05 28.00 7.77
CA PHE A 47 -9.91 26.54 7.80
C PHE A 47 -9.07 26.02 8.98
N GLU A 48 -8.71 26.89 9.92
CA GLU A 48 -7.90 26.54 11.10
C GLU A 48 -8.74 25.92 12.24
N ASP A 49 -10.00 25.57 11.97
CA ASP A 49 -10.96 24.97 12.89
C ASP A 49 -12.03 24.16 12.13
N ALA A 50 -12.74 23.26 12.83
CA ALA A 50 -13.71 22.32 12.23
C ALA A 50 -15.11 22.93 11.95
N ASN A 51 -15.17 24.18 11.48
CA ASN A 51 -16.42 24.93 11.30
C ASN A 51 -17.06 24.70 9.90
N SER A 52 -17.52 23.47 9.65
CA SER A 52 -18.18 23.13 8.37
C SER A 52 -19.53 23.82 8.14
N LEU A 53 -20.13 24.39 9.19
CA LEU A 53 -21.38 25.17 9.10
C LEU A 53 -21.18 26.49 8.36
N LYS A 54 -20.07 27.20 8.57
CA LYS A 54 -19.76 28.44 7.82
C LYS A 54 -19.25 28.15 6.41
N ASN A 55 -18.43 27.11 6.20
CA ASN A 55 -18.00 26.68 4.86
C ASN A 55 -17.56 25.19 4.85
N PRO A 56 -18.23 24.28 4.12
CA PRO A 56 -17.82 22.87 4.06
C PRO A 56 -16.48 22.63 3.33
N ALA A 57 -16.03 23.54 2.47
CA ALA A 57 -14.72 23.44 1.80
C ALA A 57 -13.52 23.65 2.74
N SER A 58 -13.75 24.04 4.00
CA SER A 58 -12.70 24.21 5.01
C SER A 58 -12.09 22.88 5.50
N LEU A 59 -12.90 21.82 5.62
CA LEU A 59 -12.48 20.58 6.29
C LEU A 59 -11.32 19.86 5.61
N ALA A 60 -11.19 19.96 4.28
CA ALA A 60 -10.08 19.34 3.54
C ALA A 60 -8.71 19.98 3.84
N GLU A 61 -8.66 21.28 4.16
CA GLU A 61 -7.42 21.99 4.53
C GLU A 61 -7.09 21.88 6.04
N LEU A 62 -8.05 21.46 6.88
CA LEU A 62 -7.85 21.31 8.33
C LEU A 62 -6.83 20.21 8.67
N GLY A 63 -6.86 19.10 7.94
CA GLY A 63 -5.86 18.02 8.05
C GLY A 63 -5.78 17.28 9.40
N GLN A 64 -6.69 17.54 10.35
CA GLN A 64 -6.70 16.94 11.69
C GLN A 64 -8.01 16.20 11.97
N TYR A 65 -7.95 15.17 12.83
CA TYR A 65 -9.17 14.65 13.45
C TYR A 65 -9.60 15.61 14.57
N HIS A 66 -10.86 16.01 14.55
CA HIS A 66 -11.43 16.93 15.55
C HIS A 66 -12.63 16.30 16.24
N LEU A 67 -12.78 16.61 17.53
CA LEU A 67 -14.01 16.46 18.32
C LEU A 67 -14.17 17.72 19.17
N GLY A 68 -15.21 18.52 18.91
CA GLY A 68 -15.51 19.75 19.62
C GLY A 68 -16.89 19.68 20.27
N PHE A 69 -16.98 20.05 21.55
CA PHE A 69 -18.25 20.22 22.27
C PHE A 69 -18.34 21.65 22.82
N GLU A 70 -19.45 22.30 22.56
CA GLU A 70 -19.70 23.71 22.89
C GLU A 70 -21.06 23.88 23.56
N ARG A 71 -21.14 24.76 24.57
CA ARG A 71 -22.39 25.17 25.20
C ARG A 71 -22.37 26.66 25.50
N SER A 72 -23.53 27.31 25.31
CA SER A 72 -23.79 28.65 25.82
C SER A 72 -24.92 28.59 26.85
N PRO A 73 -24.62 28.83 28.14
CA PRO A 73 -25.64 29.18 29.12
C PRO A 73 -26.04 30.63 28.88
N SER A 74 -26.96 30.87 27.95
CA SER A 74 -27.34 32.24 27.59
C SER A 74 -28.08 32.92 28.75
N HIS A 75 -28.01 34.25 28.79
CA HIS A 75 -28.77 35.06 29.74
C HIS A 75 -29.99 35.75 29.09
N LEU A 76 -30.46 35.21 27.95
CA LEU A 76 -31.73 35.64 27.36
C LEU A 76 -32.89 35.08 28.20
N PHE A 77 -33.32 35.87 29.19
CA PHE A 77 -34.35 35.52 30.18
C PHE A 77 -34.07 34.23 31.00
N GLN A 78 -32.83 33.73 30.97
CA GLN A 78 -32.36 32.47 31.59
C GLN A 78 -32.97 31.17 31.01
N THR A 79 -33.85 31.24 30.00
CA THR A 79 -34.58 30.07 29.46
C THR A 79 -34.04 29.56 28.12
N LEU A 80 -33.21 30.35 27.40
CA LEU A 80 -32.64 29.95 26.11
C LEU A 80 -31.24 29.33 26.25
N GLU A 81 -31.07 28.07 25.83
CA GLU A 81 -29.78 27.38 25.76
C GLU A 81 -29.36 27.09 24.31
N THR A 82 -28.05 27.04 24.05
CA THR A 82 -27.51 26.52 22.79
C THR A 82 -26.37 25.54 23.02
N ASN A 83 -26.39 24.42 22.28
CA ASN A 83 -25.40 23.35 22.34
C ASN A 83 -24.87 23.05 20.93
N HIS A 84 -23.59 22.72 20.79
CA HIS A 84 -22.99 22.29 19.53
C HIS A 84 -22.01 21.14 19.75
N LEU A 85 -22.03 20.16 18.84
CA LEU A 85 -21.11 19.03 18.78
C LEU A 85 -20.58 18.93 17.34
N SER A 86 -19.27 18.91 17.15
CA SER A 86 -18.62 18.82 15.84
C SER A 86 -17.54 17.77 15.79
N THR A 87 -17.40 17.11 14.64
CA THR A 87 -16.36 16.12 14.38
C THR A 87 -15.82 16.23 12.95
N SER A 88 -14.54 15.94 12.75
CA SER A 88 -13.91 15.86 11.42
C SER A 88 -12.99 14.64 11.31
N PHE A 89 -13.00 14.02 10.13
CA PHE A 89 -12.24 12.82 9.81
C PHE A 89 -11.50 13.02 8.46
N PRO A 90 -10.20 13.34 8.46
CA PRO A 90 -9.41 13.54 7.24
C PRO A 90 -8.97 12.20 6.64
N LEU A 91 -9.81 11.65 5.78
CA LEU A 91 -9.67 10.33 5.16
C LEU A 91 -8.39 10.23 4.28
N SER A 92 -8.07 11.28 3.52
CA SER A 92 -6.84 11.34 2.71
C SER A 92 -6.17 12.72 2.81
N ASP A 93 -5.03 12.93 2.13
CA ASP A 93 -4.39 14.25 2.03
C ASP A 93 -5.19 15.23 1.14
N LYS A 94 -6.34 14.80 0.62
CA LYS A 94 -7.30 15.63 -0.14
C LYS A 94 -8.75 15.53 0.34
N LEU A 95 -9.13 14.50 1.08
CA LEU A 95 -10.53 14.18 1.39
C LEU A 95 -10.78 14.23 2.88
N ALA A 96 -11.80 14.97 3.29
CA ALA A 96 -12.31 14.98 4.66
C ALA A 96 -13.84 14.87 4.69
N VAL A 97 -14.35 14.20 5.73
CA VAL A 97 -15.78 14.20 6.07
C VAL A 97 -15.98 14.74 7.48
N GLY A 98 -17.17 15.23 7.78
CA GLY A 98 -17.53 15.73 9.10
C GLY A 98 -18.98 15.44 9.46
N LEU A 99 -19.24 15.40 10.76
CA LEU A 99 -20.59 15.37 11.33
C LEU A 99 -20.69 16.48 12.36
N SER A 100 -21.78 17.24 12.34
CA SER A 100 -22.11 18.13 13.45
C SER A 100 -23.60 18.09 13.82
N TRP A 101 -23.86 18.40 15.08
CA TRP A 101 -25.19 18.60 15.66
C TRP A 101 -25.21 19.95 16.35
N SER A 102 -26.27 20.71 16.16
CA SER A 102 -26.48 22.02 16.80
C SER A 102 -27.90 22.08 17.34
N GLN A 103 -28.06 22.53 18.58
CA GLN A 103 -29.35 22.67 19.24
C GLN A 103 -29.55 24.13 19.69
N ILE A 104 -30.76 24.63 19.47
CA ILE A 104 -31.31 25.78 20.18
C ILE A 104 -32.51 25.26 20.98
N GLY A 105 -32.46 25.39 22.30
CA GLY A 105 -33.56 25.06 23.19
C GLY A 105 -34.08 26.31 23.90
N LEU A 106 -35.40 26.44 24.03
CA LEU A 106 -36.02 27.21 25.09
C LEU A 106 -36.74 26.24 26.02
N ASP A 107 -36.50 26.37 27.33
CA ASP A 107 -37.12 25.56 28.37
C ASP A 107 -37.64 26.50 29.48
N ASP A 108 -38.95 26.50 29.69
CA ASP A 108 -39.65 27.23 30.75
C ASP A 108 -40.77 26.32 31.30
N SER A 109 -41.23 26.64 32.50
CA SER A 109 -42.26 25.97 33.30
C SER A 109 -43.51 25.48 32.56
N GLU A 110 -43.95 26.19 31.51
CA GLU A 110 -45.09 25.79 30.66
C GLU A 110 -44.65 25.38 29.24
N LEU A 111 -43.62 26.02 28.67
CA LEU A 111 -43.27 25.96 27.24
C LEU A 111 -41.85 25.40 27.03
N LEU A 112 -41.76 24.30 26.28
CA LEU A 112 -40.49 23.73 25.81
C LEU A 112 -40.46 23.74 24.29
N VAL A 113 -39.41 24.32 23.71
CA VAL A 113 -39.15 24.36 22.26
C VAL A 113 -37.72 23.90 21.99
N SER A 114 -37.54 22.87 21.16
CA SER A 114 -36.20 22.40 20.77
C SER A 114 -36.07 22.33 19.25
N LYS A 115 -35.13 23.12 18.70
CA LYS A 115 -34.67 23.06 17.31
C LYS A 115 -33.31 22.39 17.24
N ASN A 116 -33.20 21.36 16.40
CA ASN A 116 -32.01 20.55 16.20
C ASN A 116 -31.62 20.56 14.72
N LEU A 117 -30.36 20.87 14.42
CA LEU A 117 -29.77 20.78 13.09
C LEU A 117 -28.64 19.74 13.11
N PHE A 118 -28.78 18.70 12.30
CA PHE A 118 -27.72 17.75 12.00
C PHE A 118 -27.14 18.05 10.62
N CYS A 119 -25.81 18.06 10.51
CA CYS A 119 -25.11 18.29 9.25
C CYS A 119 -24.11 17.15 8.97
N PHE A 120 -24.23 16.53 7.80
CA PHE A 120 -23.18 15.71 7.21
C PHE A 120 -22.39 16.58 6.22
N SER A 121 -21.07 16.63 6.38
CA SER A 121 -20.18 17.47 5.57
C SER A 121 -19.20 16.63 4.76
N TYR A 122 -19.03 16.96 3.48
CA TYR A 122 -18.05 16.37 2.57
C TYR A 122 -17.14 17.47 2.01
N SER A 123 -15.83 17.22 1.93
CA SER A 123 -14.83 18.23 1.56
C SER A 123 -13.66 17.62 0.77
N TYR A 124 -13.29 18.26 -0.34
CA TYR A 124 -12.24 17.78 -1.24
C TYR A 124 -11.32 18.88 -1.76
N LEU A 125 -10.01 18.71 -1.55
CA LEU A 125 -8.92 19.54 -2.08
C LEU A 125 -8.68 19.18 -3.56
N LEU A 126 -9.35 19.90 -4.45
CA LEU A 126 -9.31 19.67 -5.90
C LEU A 126 -7.90 19.96 -6.46
N LEU A 127 -7.30 21.08 -6.04
CA LEU A 127 -5.94 21.50 -6.34
C LEU A 127 -5.28 22.00 -5.06
N GLY A 128 -3.95 22.07 -4.97
CA GLY A 128 -3.21 22.52 -3.76
C GLY A 128 -3.36 23.99 -3.36
N TRP A 129 -4.43 24.64 -3.82
CA TRP A 129 -4.87 26.02 -3.53
C TRP A 129 -6.41 26.16 -3.60
N LEU A 130 -7.15 25.10 -3.92
CA LEU A 130 -8.59 25.12 -4.20
C LEU A 130 -9.27 23.88 -3.58
N SER A 131 -10.12 24.14 -2.59
CA SER A 131 -11.01 23.15 -1.97
C SER A 131 -12.46 23.42 -2.35
N VAL A 132 -13.23 22.34 -2.46
CA VAL A 132 -14.69 22.36 -2.64
C VAL A 132 -15.34 21.49 -1.58
N GLY A 133 -16.59 21.77 -1.21
CA GLY A 133 -17.31 20.95 -0.24
C GLY A 133 -18.82 21.13 -0.32
N ALA A 134 -19.54 20.22 0.33
CA ALA A 134 -20.99 20.25 0.44
C ALA A 134 -21.44 19.86 1.84
N ASN A 135 -22.56 20.44 2.29
CA ASN A 135 -23.30 19.99 3.48
C ASN A 135 -24.63 19.36 3.05
N LEU A 136 -25.03 18.31 3.75
CA LEU A 136 -26.41 17.83 3.82
C LEU A 136 -26.96 18.17 5.22
N LYS A 137 -27.95 19.06 5.27
CA LYS A 137 -28.66 19.48 6.49
C LYS A 137 -29.90 18.61 6.71
N TYR A 138 -30.11 18.18 7.94
CA TYR A 138 -31.38 17.66 8.44
C TYR A 138 -31.82 18.47 9.66
N LEU A 139 -32.97 19.14 9.53
CA LEU A 139 -33.56 19.99 10.55
C LEU A 139 -34.72 19.26 11.22
N MET A 140 -34.77 19.31 12.55
CA MET A 140 -35.91 18.88 13.35
C MET A 140 -36.31 20.00 14.31
N SER A 141 -37.60 20.24 14.44
CA SER A 141 -38.19 21.25 15.33
C SER A 141 -39.30 20.59 16.13
N SER A 142 -39.43 20.97 17.39
CA SER A 142 -40.50 20.48 18.27
C SER A 142 -40.90 21.57 19.25
N SER A 143 -42.19 21.69 19.50
CA SER A 143 -42.78 22.57 20.52
C SER A 143 -43.80 21.79 21.35
N SER A 144 -43.72 21.95 22.66
CA SER A 144 -44.67 21.36 23.62
C SER A 144 -45.06 22.38 24.68
N LEU A 145 -46.33 22.33 25.09
CA LEU A 145 -46.93 23.18 26.11
C LEU A 145 -47.64 22.29 27.13
N ASP A 146 -47.32 22.45 28.41
CA ASP A 146 -47.76 21.58 29.52
C ASP A 146 -47.33 20.11 29.35
N GLY A 147 -46.14 19.89 28.77
CA GLY A 147 -45.64 18.56 28.39
C GLY A 147 -46.36 17.88 27.22
N MET A 148 -47.43 18.50 26.68
CA MET A 148 -48.14 18.02 25.49
C MET A 148 -47.50 18.60 24.22
N LEU A 149 -47.10 17.73 23.27
CA LEU A 149 -46.61 18.16 21.95
C LEU A 149 -47.69 19.00 21.24
N ARG A 150 -47.30 20.17 20.75
CA ARG A 150 -48.17 21.13 20.05
C ARG A 150 -47.82 21.30 18.57
N GLY A 151 -46.57 21.03 18.20
CA GLY A 151 -46.13 20.97 16.82
C GLY A 151 -44.75 20.33 16.67
N SER A 152 -44.52 19.74 15.52
CA SER A 152 -43.24 19.18 15.10
C SER A 152 -43.01 19.39 13.61
N GLU A 153 -41.77 19.73 13.26
CA GLU A 153 -41.37 20.09 11.91
C GLU A 153 -40.12 19.28 11.54
N ILE A 154 -40.04 18.78 10.31
CA ILE A 154 -38.80 18.21 9.75
C ILE A 154 -38.46 18.86 8.42
N GLY A 155 -37.18 19.08 8.15
CA GLY A 155 -36.71 19.70 6.91
C GLY A 155 -35.36 19.18 6.44
N TRP A 156 -35.08 19.37 5.16
CA TRP A 156 -33.78 19.06 4.57
C TRP A 156 -33.28 20.26 3.76
N GLY A 157 -31.96 20.38 3.69
CA GLY A 157 -31.28 21.42 2.92
C GLY A 157 -29.89 20.97 2.50
N ALA A 158 -29.28 21.73 1.60
CA ALA A 158 -27.90 21.51 1.18
C ALA A 158 -27.14 22.84 1.03
N ASP A 159 -25.86 22.83 1.38
CA ASP A 159 -24.94 23.93 1.07
C ASP A 159 -23.87 23.44 0.09
N VAL A 160 -23.36 24.33 -0.75
CA VAL A 160 -22.13 24.11 -1.52
C VAL A 160 -21.14 25.23 -1.23
N GLY A 161 -19.91 24.86 -0.88
CA GLY A 161 -18.82 25.77 -0.54
C GLY A 161 -17.60 25.60 -1.43
N VAL A 162 -16.88 26.69 -1.63
CA VAL A 162 -15.58 26.78 -2.28
C VAL A 162 -14.64 27.57 -1.38
N LEU A 163 -13.37 27.17 -1.31
CA LEU A 163 -12.32 27.87 -0.58
C LEU A 163 -11.04 27.91 -1.42
N VAL A 164 -10.52 29.12 -1.63
CA VAL A 164 -9.31 29.41 -2.40
C VAL A 164 -8.24 29.94 -1.45
N HIS A 165 -7.12 29.23 -1.34
CA HIS A 165 -6.03 29.56 -0.41
C HIS A 165 -4.71 29.84 -1.16
N LEU A 166 -4.27 31.09 -1.12
CA LEU A 166 -3.08 31.60 -1.81
C LEU A 166 -1.94 31.85 -0.81
N ARG A 167 -0.93 30.99 -0.86
CA ARG A 167 0.29 31.09 -0.02
C ARG A 167 1.31 32.04 -0.65
N ASN A 168 1.95 32.88 0.15
CA ASN A 168 3.04 33.79 -0.24
C ASN A 168 2.68 34.82 -1.34
N PHE A 169 1.42 35.28 -1.39
CA PHE A 169 0.90 36.15 -2.44
C PHE A 169 0.80 37.62 -2.01
N ASP A 170 1.58 38.50 -2.64
CA ASP A 170 1.59 39.95 -2.35
C ASP A 170 0.62 40.70 -3.27
N PHE A 171 -0.47 41.24 -2.71
CA PHE A 171 -1.37 42.14 -3.47
C PHE A 171 -0.69 43.50 -3.73
N PRO A 172 -0.71 44.03 -4.97
CA PRO A 172 -0.02 45.28 -5.32
C PRO A 172 -0.61 46.54 -4.65
N LEU A 173 -1.83 46.45 -4.12
CA LEU A 173 -2.53 47.53 -3.42
C LEU A 173 -2.21 47.61 -1.91
N TRP A 174 -1.42 46.69 -1.35
CA TRP A 174 -1.12 46.70 0.08
C TRP A 174 -0.17 47.87 0.45
N PRO A 175 -0.52 48.73 1.43
CA PRO A 175 0.29 49.90 1.75
C PRO A 175 1.63 49.50 2.37
N LYS A 176 2.73 49.81 1.67
CA LYS A 176 4.12 49.56 2.12
C LYS A 176 4.57 50.44 3.31
N ARG A 177 3.67 51.23 3.89
CA ARG A 177 3.80 51.98 5.14
C ARG A 177 2.53 51.76 5.95
N GLY A 178 2.66 51.16 7.13
CA GLY A 178 1.52 50.70 7.92
C GLY A 178 0.75 51.81 8.64
N LEU A 179 -0.51 51.53 8.97
CA LEU A 179 -1.40 52.38 9.77
C LEU A 179 -1.07 52.38 11.28
N PHE A 180 -0.09 51.58 11.72
CA PHE A 180 0.35 51.52 13.12
C PHE A 180 1.61 52.36 13.32
N GLY A 181 1.60 53.17 14.39
CA GLY A 181 2.48 54.32 14.55
C GLY A 181 4.00 54.02 14.61
N SER A 182 4.78 55.00 14.17
CA SER A 182 6.25 54.95 14.14
C SER A 182 6.87 55.01 15.55
N VAL A 183 7.09 53.85 16.17
CA VAL A 183 8.12 53.71 17.21
C VAL A 183 9.47 53.47 16.53
N GLN A 184 10.38 54.45 16.59
CA GLN A 184 11.73 54.34 16.01
C GLN A 184 12.63 53.42 16.84
N SER A 185 12.49 52.10 16.68
CA SER A 185 13.48 51.13 17.13
C SER A 185 14.53 50.89 16.04
N LYS A 186 15.82 51.05 16.37
CA LYS A 186 16.94 50.89 15.42
C LYS A 186 17.29 49.44 15.06
N ASN A 187 16.54 48.45 15.54
CA ASN A 187 16.71 47.04 15.15
C ASN A 187 15.82 46.67 13.96
N ARG A 188 16.45 46.52 12.78
CA ARG A 188 15.83 46.11 11.50
C ARG A 188 15.52 44.60 11.48
N SER A 189 14.69 44.15 12.43
CA SER A 189 14.34 42.75 12.62
C SER A 189 13.48 42.19 11.48
N GLN A 190 13.61 40.89 11.24
CA GLN A 190 13.07 40.15 10.10
C GLN A 190 11.53 40.19 10.00
N TRP A 191 11.01 40.95 9.04
CA TRP A 191 9.71 40.65 8.41
C TRP A 191 9.98 39.74 7.20
N GLN A 192 10.14 38.43 7.44
CA GLN A 192 10.55 37.44 6.42
C GLN A 192 9.43 36.50 5.94
N SER A 193 8.23 36.56 6.54
CA SER A 193 7.06 35.84 6.04
C SER A 193 6.25 36.72 5.08
N LYS A 194 6.04 36.25 3.85
CA LYS A 194 5.02 36.83 2.97
C LYS A 194 3.60 36.54 3.50
N PRO A 195 2.60 37.39 3.20
CA PRO A 195 1.23 37.14 3.59
C PRO A 195 0.65 35.91 2.87
N SER A 196 -0.31 35.24 3.52
CA SER A 196 -1.22 34.30 2.86
C SER A 196 -2.64 34.84 2.86
N TRP A 197 -3.35 34.65 1.76
CA TRP A 197 -4.73 35.07 1.58
C TRP A 197 -5.63 33.84 1.44
N THR A 198 -6.85 33.94 1.96
CA THR A 198 -7.90 32.94 1.75
C THR A 198 -9.18 33.66 1.36
N PHE A 199 -9.88 33.13 0.36
CA PHE A 199 -11.18 33.59 -0.11
C PHE A 199 -12.16 32.43 0.02
N GLY A 200 -13.37 32.70 0.48
CA GLY A 200 -14.44 31.72 0.60
C GLY A 200 -15.70 32.19 -0.10
N LEU A 201 -16.40 31.27 -0.76
CA LEU A 201 -17.71 31.49 -1.36
C LEU A 201 -18.60 30.30 -1.00
N VAL A 202 -19.76 30.55 -0.41
CA VAL A 202 -20.70 29.50 -0.02
C VAL A 202 -22.10 29.88 -0.47
N MET A 203 -22.79 28.93 -1.09
CA MET A 203 -24.21 29.03 -1.42
C MET A 203 -24.96 28.13 -0.44
N GLN A 204 -25.53 28.76 0.59
CA GLN A 204 -26.29 28.05 1.62
C GLN A 204 -27.74 27.86 1.19
N ASP A 205 -28.32 26.73 1.61
CA ASP A 205 -29.73 26.39 1.35
C ASP A 205 -30.04 26.40 -0.17
N LEU A 206 -29.18 25.72 -0.93
CA LEU A 206 -29.17 25.67 -2.39
C LEU A 206 -30.46 25.07 -2.96
N VAL A 207 -30.88 23.91 -2.43
CA VAL A 207 -31.96 23.10 -3.00
C VAL A 207 -32.73 22.32 -1.93
N ASP A 208 -34.04 22.15 -2.17
CA ASP A 208 -34.93 21.24 -1.46
C ASP A 208 -34.57 19.78 -1.76
N LEU A 209 -34.52 18.94 -0.74
CA LEU A 209 -34.27 17.51 -0.85
C LEU A 209 -35.52 16.69 -0.52
N GLY A 210 -36.59 16.99 -1.26
CA GLY A 210 -37.78 16.13 -1.38
C GLY A 210 -38.99 16.53 -0.54
N MET A 211 -39.04 17.74 0.03
CA MET A 211 -40.26 18.23 0.69
C MET A 211 -41.31 18.74 -0.31
N LYS A 212 -40.89 19.24 -1.49
CA LYS A 212 -41.75 19.54 -2.63
C LYS A 212 -41.30 18.83 -3.91
N PRO A 213 -42.23 18.51 -4.83
CA PRO A 213 -41.87 18.00 -6.15
C PRO A 213 -41.16 19.08 -6.99
N GLY A 214 -40.15 18.66 -7.75
CA GLY A 214 -39.34 19.55 -8.59
C GLY A 214 -38.12 20.15 -7.89
N LEU A 215 -37.26 20.84 -8.65
CA LEU A 215 -36.00 21.38 -8.17
C LEU A 215 -36.21 22.77 -7.53
N ASN A 216 -36.74 22.79 -6.31
CA ASN A 216 -37.05 24.00 -5.56
C ASN A 216 -35.81 24.54 -4.82
N SER A 217 -35.61 25.87 -4.78
CA SER A 217 -34.49 26.47 -4.04
C SER A 217 -34.84 26.76 -2.57
N GLY A 218 -33.83 26.86 -1.71
CA GLY A 218 -33.97 27.06 -0.26
C GLY A 218 -34.23 25.78 0.52
N THR A 219 -34.18 25.89 1.85
CA THR A 219 -34.53 24.80 2.78
C THR A 219 -36.03 24.87 3.09
N TRP A 220 -36.68 23.71 3.05
CA TRP A 220 -38.12 23.55 3.26
C TRP A 220 -38.39 22.65 4.46
N ILE A 221 -39.46 22.96 5.20
CA ILE A 221 -39.93 22.16 6.33
C ILE A 221 -41.34 21.63 6.04
N ARG A 222 -41.61 20.44 6.58
CA ARG A 222 -42.94 19.85 6.68
C ARG A 222 -43.36 19.74 8.14
N HIS A 223 -44.51 20.34 8.45
CA HIS A 223 -45.22 20.24 9.72
C HIS A 223 -45.90 18.87 9.85
N ASP A 224 -46.14 18.42 11.08
CA ASP A 224 -46.98 17.24 11.40
C ASP A 224 -48.42 17.35 10.84
N THR A 225 -48.96 18.57 10.74
CA THR A 225 -50.21 18.89 10.01
C THR A 225 -50.17 18.56 8.51
N GLY A 226 -49.00 18.20 7.96
CA GLY A 226 -48.78 17.92 6.54
C GLY A 226 -48.48 19.16 5.69
N VAL A 227 -48.55 20.37 6.26
CA VAL A 227 -48.21 21.62 5.57
C VAL A 227 -46.71 21.68 5.25
N VAL A 228 -46.36 22.09 4.03
CA VAL A 228 -44.96 22.27 3.58
C VAL A 228 -44.67 23.72 3.21
N GLU A 229 -43.78 24.36 3.96
CA GLU A 229 -43.39 25.76 3.80
C GLU A 229 -41.89 25.97 3.71
N LYS A 230 -41.48 27.18 3.31
CA LYS A 230 -40.08 27.53 3.07
C LYS A 230 -39.47 28.07 4.35
N TYR A 231 -38.54 27.33 4.93
CA TYR A 231 -37.85 27.72 6.17
C TYR A 231 -36.84 28.83 5.92
N GLN A 232 -35.97 28.66 4.91
CA GLN A 232 -34.90 29.61 4.59
C GLN A 232 -34.75 29.81 3.08
N PRO A 233 -34.57 31.06 2.60
CA PRO A 233 -34.15 31.34 1.23
C PRO A 233 -32.68 30.99 1.03
N THR A 234 -32.32 30.61 -0.20
CA THR A 234 -30.92 30.42 -0.60
C THR A 234 -30.13 31.70 -0.39
N GLN A 235 -28.99 31.61 0.30
CA GLN A 235 -28.11 32.73 0.56
C GLN A 235 -26.75 32.55 -0.13
N LEU A 236 -26.16 33.65 -0.59
CA LEU A 236 -24.78 33.67 -1.08
C LEU A 236 -23.90 34.40 -0.07
N LEU A 237 -22.90 33.69 0.45
CA LEU A 237 -21.98 34.17 1.48
C LEU A 237 -20.58 34.33 0.88
N PHE A 238 -19.93 35.45 1.14
CA PHE A 238 -18.55 35.72 0.72
C PHE A 238 -17.65 36.02 1.92
N GLY A 239 -16.42 35.51 1.91
CA GLY A 239 -15.44 35.78 2.95
C GLY A 239 -14.03 36.04 2.42
N ILE A 240 -13.27 36.85 3.16
CA ILE A 240 -11.85 37.09 2.93
C ILE A 240 -11.08 37.03 4.25
N SER A 241 -9.95 36.33 4.25
CA SER A 241 -9.01 36.24 5.37
C SER A 241 -7.59 36.53 4.89
N CYS A 242 -6.87 37.37 5.62
CA CYS A 242 -5.47 37.70 5.38
C CYS A 242 -4.63 37.39 6.63
N ARG A 243 -3.53 36.66 6.42
CA ARG A 243 -2.56 36.34 7.47
C ARG A 243 -1.22 37.02 7.17
N PRO A 244 -0.99 38.27 7.61
CA PRO A 244 0.25 39.00 7.33
C PRO A 244 1.47 38.53 8.15
N SER A 245 1.28 37.70 9.18
CA SER A 245 2.37 37.09 9.95
C SER A 245 1.89 35.84 10.70
N SER A 246 2.81 35.05 11.26
CA SER A 246 2.45 33.93 12.15
C SER A 246 1.56 34.35 13.33
N LYS A 247 1.67 35.59 13.81
CA LYS A 247 0.97 36.11 14.99
C LYS A 247 -0.38 36.80 14.72
N TRP A 248 -0.70 37.16 13.47
CA TRP A 248 -1.87 37.99 13.15
C TRP A 248 -2.70 37.40 12.01
N GLN A 249 -4.02 37.35 12.19
CA GLN A 249 -5.01 37.08 11.15
C GLN A 249 -6.09 38.16 11.19
N LEU A 250 -6.46 38.67 10.02
CA LEU A 250 -7.58 39.58 9.80
C LEU A 250 -8.59 38.86 8.91
N SER A 251 -9.88 39.08 9.17
CA SER A 251 -10.97 38.42 8.46
C SER A 251 -12.16 39.36 8.31
N ALA A 252 -12.85 39.27 7.17
CA ALA A 252 -14.11 39.96 6.94
C ALA A 252 -15.03 39.07 6.09
N ASP A 253 -16.28 38.96 6.52
CA ASP A 253 -17.31 38.13 5.90
C ASP A 253 -18.54 39.00 5.57
N LEU A 254 -19.24 38.66 4.48
CA LEU A 254 -20.38 39.38 3.92
C LEU A 254 -21.54 38.42 3.62
N SER A 255 -22.70 38.73 4.18
CA SER A 255 -23.96 38.00 4.01
C SER A 255 -25.14 39.00 4.03
N ASP A 256 -26.25 38.63 4.68
CA ASP A 256 -27.16 39.56 5.37
C ASP A 256 -26.47 40.47 6.41
N GLN A 257 -25.22 40.20 6.79
CA GLN A 257 -24.46 40.94 7.80
C GLN A 257 -23.06 41.33 7.28
N LEU A 258 -22.51 42.41 7.84
CA LEU A 258 -21.10 42.81 7.71
C LEU A 258 -20.34 42.36 8.95
N ASN A 259 -19.44 41.39 8.78
CA ASN A 259 -18.70 40.75 9.86
C ASN A 259 -17.22 41.08 9.75
N PHE A 260 -16.58 41.51 10.84
CA PHE A 260 -15.16 41.86 10.89
C PHE A 260 -14.48 41.24 12.11
N GLY A 261 -13.35 40.57 11.89
CA GLY A 261 -12.67 39.77 12.90
C GLY A 261 -11.16 39.86 12.88
N LEU A 262 -10.55 40.00 14.06
CA LEU A 262 -9.11 40.10 14.30
C LEU A 262 -8.68 39.02 15.30
N GLU A 263 -7.58 38.32 14.99
CA GLU A 263 -6.99 37.31 15.86
C GLU A 263 -5.48 37.53 16.05
N PHE A 264 -5.05 37.50 17.31
CA PHE A 264 -3.68 37.65 17.75
C PHE A 264 -3.20 36.37 18.46
N ARG A 265 -2.07 35.81 18.02
CA ARG A 265 -1.43 34.63 18.60
C ARG A 265 -0.05 34.99 19.14
N PRO A 266 0.08 35.42 20.42
CA PRO A 266 1.36 35.85 20.98
C PRO A 266 2.36 34.69 21.12
N TYR A 267 1.85 33.49 21.46
CA TYR A 267 2.59 32.25 21.72
C TYR A 267 1.92 31.04 21.05
N GLN A 268 2.65 29.95 20.86
CA GLN A 268 2.08 28.69 20.37
C GLN A 268 1.08 28.16 21.40
N GLY A 269 -0.18 27.96 20.99
CA GLY A 269 -1.26 27.49 21.86
C GLY A 269 -2.06 28.57 22.58
N LEU A 270 -1.71 29.87 22.47
CA LEU A 270 -2.53 30.96 23.00
C LEU A 270 -3.04 31.85 21.86
N SER A 271 -4.34 32.09 21.79
CA SER A 271 -4.94 33.10 20.88
C SER A 271 -5.93 33.99 21.61
N ILE A 272 -5.95 35.26 21.20
CA ILE A 272 -6.92 36.28 21.63
C ILE A 272 -7.63 36.77 20.37
N ARG A 273 -8.95 36.90 20.43
CA ARG A 273 -9.81 37.32 19.33
C ARG A 273 -10.67 38.50 19.74
N THR A 274 -11.02 39.32 18.76
CA THR A 274 -12.09 40.29 18.86
C THR A 274 -12.69 40.52 17.49
N GLY A 275 -13.95 40.90 17.43
CA GLY A 275 -14.60 41.28 16.20
C GLY A 275 -15.89 42.04 16.47
N LEU A 276 -16.49 42.50 15.38
CA LEU A 276 -17.79 43.14 15.40
C LEU A 276 -18.60 42.68 14.20
N TYR A 277 -19.92 42.64 14.36
CA TYR A 277 -20.84 42.34 13.27
C TYR A 277 -22.03 43.30 13.28
N ARG A 278 -22.63 43.51 12.10
CA ARG A 278 -23.76 44.42 11.91
C ARG A 278 -24.68 43.92 10.78
N PRO A 279 -25.99 43.71 11.04
CA PRO A 279 -26.97 43.40 10.01
C PRO A 279 -27.10 44.50 8.94
N ILE A 280 -27.38 44.09 7.70
CA ILE A 280 -27.62 44.92 6.52
C ILE A 280 -29.12 44.88 6.20
N GLY A 281 -29.69 45.96 5.63
CA GLY A 281 -31.05 45.96 5.11
C GLY A 281 -32.18 46.07 6.15
N VAL A 282 -31.86 46.19 7.44
CA VAL A 282 -32.84 46.44 8.51
C VAL A 282 -33.30 47.91 8.49
N GLU A 283 -34.62 48.14 8.54
CA GLU A 283 -35.23 49.49 8.47
C GLU A 283 -34.72 50.44 9.56
N VAL A 284 -34.50 49.91 10.78
CA VAL A 284 -33.87 50.65 11.88
C VAL A 284 -32.39 50.26 11.95
N PRO A 285 -31.44 51.20 11.73
CA PRO A 285 -30.01 50.89 11.74
C PRO A 285 -29.51 50.58 13.16
N LEU A 286 -29.49 49.30 13.51
CA LEU A 286 -28.89 48.80 14.75
C LEU A 286 -27.40 49.17 14.85
N ARG A 287 -26.93 49.36 16.09
CA ARG A 287 -25.50 49.46 16.42
C ARG A 287 -24.83 48.10 16.17
N SER A 288 -23.52 48.10 15.95
CA SER A 288 -22.77 46.84 15.81
C SER A 288 -22.70 46.09 17.14
N THR A 289 -22.83 44.76 17.08
CA THR A 289 -22.49 43.87 18.21
C THR A 289 -20.98 43.77 18.34
N ILE A 290 -20.46 43.78 19.57
CA ILE A 290 -19.03 43.61 19.86
C ILE A 290 -18.79 42.21 20.41
N THR A 291 -17.67 41.61 20.02
CA THR A 291 -17.25 40.27 20.46
C THR A 291 -15.80 40.25 20.91
N LEU A 292 -15.52 39.41 21.91
CA LEU A 292 -14.20 39.12 22.45
C LEU A 292 -14.06 37.60 22.57
N GLY A 293 -12.84 37.08 22.52
CA GLY A 293 -12.60 35.67 22.79
C GLY A 293 -11.16 35.32 23.10
N ALA A 294 -10.95 34.15 23.69
CA ALA A 294 -9.64 33.60 24.02
C ALA A 294 -9.62 32.08 23.80
N SER A 295 -8.45 31.53 23.49
CA SER A 295 -8.23 30.08 23.44
C SER A 295 -6.91 29.69 24.06
N ILE A 296 -6.92 28.55 24.75
CA ILE A 296 -5.74 27.84 25.22
C ILE A 296 -5.74 26.44 24.61
N LYS A 297 -4.71 26.09 23.84
CA LYS A 297 -4.47 24.73 23.31
C LYS A 297 -3.21 24.14 23.95
N TYR A 298 -3.34 22.98 24.59
CA TYR A 298 -2.26 22.21 25.20
C TYR A 298 -2.24 20.78 24.65
N LYS A 299 -1.19 20.46 23.87
CA LYS A 299 -1.07 19.22 23.10
C LYS A 299 -2.31 19.02 22.22
N THR A 300 -3.13 18.02 22.53
CA THR A 300 -4.35 17.65 21.80
C THR A 300 -5.60 18.36 22.33
N LEU A 301 -5.55 18.92 23.54
CA LEU A 301 -6.70 19.57 24.18
C LEU A 301 -6.75 21.05 23.83
N GLY A 302 -7.95 21.56 23.55
CA GLY A 302 -8.23 22.98 23.34
C GLY A 302 -9.42 23.43 24.18
N PHE A 303 -9.30 24.59 24.82
CA PHE A 303 -10.38 25.28 25.49
C PHE A 303 -10.56 26.66 24.86
N ASP A 304 -11.80 26.99 24.50
CA ASP A 304 -12.19 28.19 23.77
C ASP A 304 -13.30 28.92 24.54
N VAL A 305 -13.21 30.23 24.70
CA VAL A 305 -14.25 31.07 25.32
C VAL A 305 -14.50 32.30 24.45
N ALA A 306 -15.76 32.67 24.28
CA ALA A 306 -16.17 33.92 23.65
C ALA A 306 -17.22 34.67 24.48
N TYR A 307 -17.18 36.00 24.38
CA TYR A 307 -18.11 36.93 25.01
C TYR A 307 -18.72 37.81 23.91
N VAL A 308 -20.05 37.93 23.92
CA VAL A 308 -20.83 38.69 22.94
C VAL A 308 -21.59 39.78 23.68
N SER A 309 -21.40 41.03 23.27
CA SER A 309 -22.13 42.19 23.78
C SER A 309 -22.93 42.85 22.67
N PRO A 310 -24.21 42.45 22.49
CA PRO A 310 -25.13 43.06 21.53
C PRO A 310 -25.76 44.33 22.11
N PRO A 311 -26.18 45.30 21.27
CA PRO A 311 -26.64 46.61 21.76
C PRO A 311 -28.07 46.62 22.34
N THR A 312 -28.81 45.51 22.24
CA THR A 312 -30.25 45.42 22.52
C THR A 312 -30.66 44.20 23.35
N LEU A 313 -29.72 43.30 23.67
CA LEU A 313 -29.97 42.06 24.42
C LEU A 313 -28.90 41.91 25.52
N PRO A 314 -29.13 41.07 26.55
CA PRO A 314 -28.10 40.74 27.54
C PRO A 314 -26.82 40.17 26.93
N ASP A 315 -25.67 40.57 27.48
CA ASP A 315 -24.36 40.00 27.15
C ASP A 315 -24.35 38.47 27.39
N THR A 316 -23.72 37.71 26.49
CA THR A 316 -23.76 36.25 26.49
C THR A 316 -22.36 35.64 26.35
N THR A 317 -22.10 34.57 27.10
CA THR A 317 -20.83 33.83 27.07
C THR A 317 -20.99 32.45 26.42
N TYR A 318 -20.02 32.06 25.62
CA TYR A 318 -19.92 30.76 24.94
C TYR A 318 -18.63 30.08 25.41
N ALA A 319 -18.71 28.78 25.72
CA ALA A 319 -17.56 27.99 26.13
C ALA A 319 -17.50 26.67 25.36
N ARG A 320 -16.29 26.28 24.97
CA ARG A 320 -16.03 25.06 24.21
C ARG A 320 -14.81 24.30 24.71
N PHE A 321 -14.93 22.99 24.72
CA PHE A 321 -13.85 22.03 24.85
C PHE A 321 -13.64 21.31 23.51
N SER A 322 -12.39 21.11 23.10
CA SER A 322 -12.05 20.39 21.87
C SER A 322 -10.86 19.45 22.05
N LEU A 323 -10.89 18.35 21.31
CA LEU A 323 -9.83 17.38 21.16
C LEU A 323 -9.41 17.32 19.69
N ASN A 324 -8.14 17.59 19.44
CA ASN A 324 -7.54 17.74 18.11
C ASN A 324 -6.38 16.75 18.02
N LEU A 325 -6.39 15.87 17.00
CA LEU A 325 -5.34 14.88 16.77
C LEU A 325 -4.75 15.04 15.37
N ASP A 326 -3.43 15.24 15.30
CA ASP A 326 -2.72 15.31 14.02
C ASP A 326 -2.86 14.01 13.22
N ARG A 327 -3.29 14.13 11.96
CA ARG A 327 -3.13 13.10 10.93
C ARG A 327 -1.64 12.90 10.68
N ARG A 328 -1.01 12.00 11.45
CA ARG A 328 0.42 11.70 11.34
C ARG A 328 0.74 11.14 9.96
N THR A 329 1.23 12.00 9.06
CA THR A 329 1.98 11.52 7.90
C THR A 329 3.36 11.07 8.37
N LEU A 330 3.87 9.96 7.83
CA LEU A 330 5.16 9.41 8.26
C LEU A 330 6.29 10.39 7.90
N PRO A 331 7.13 10.87 8.86
CA PRO A 331 8.26 11.76 8.60
C PRO A 331 9.50 10.97 8.14
N VAL A 332 9.27 10.07 7.19
CA VAL A 332 10.27 9.31 6.45
C VAL A 332 9.97 9.51 4.98
N ARG A 333 10.98 9.90 4.21
CA ARG A 333 10.91 10.02 2.75
C ARG A 333 11.47 8.75 2.12
N ILE A 334 10.72 8.16 1.19
CA ILE A 334 11.25 7.16 0.26
C ILE A 334 11.99 7.94 -0.84
N GLU A 335 13.32 7.83 -0.90
CA GLU A 335 14.13 8.55 -1.88
C GLU A 335 14.22 7.77 -3.20
N GLN A 336 14.43 6.45 -3.14
CA GLN A 336 14.36 5.58 -4.31
C GLN A 336 14.02 4.12 -3.93
N VAL A 337 13.53 3.36 -4.90
CA VAL A 337 13.38 1.90 -4.86
C VAL A 337 14.13 1.33 -6.06
N ARG A 338 14.80 0.19 -5.91
CA ARG A 338 15.25 -0.67 -7.03
C ARG A 338 14.92 -2.12 -6.72
N LEU A 339 14.61 -2.88 -7.76
CA LEU A 339 14.26 -4.30 -7.69
C LEU A 339 15.12 -5.05 -8.71
N GLU A 340 15.46 -6.30 -8.41
CA GLU A 340 16.11 -7.23 -9.35
C GLU A 340 15.06 -7.92 -10.24
N ASN A 341 15.48 -8.45 -11.39
CA ASN A 341 14.61 -9.27 -12.24
C ASN A 341 14.29 -10.60 -11.53
N LEU A 342 13.02 -11.02 -11.54
CA LEU A 342 12.56 -12.20 -10.79
C LEU A 342 12.13 -13.36 -11.69
N TYR A 343 12.44 -14.57 -11.22
CA TYR A 343 12.26 -15.84 -11.93
C TYR A 343 11.34 -16.74 -11.08
N PRO A 344 10.05 -16.92 -11.45
CA PRO A 344 9.06 -17.56 -10.57
C PRO A 344 9.41 -18.99 -10.11
N VAL A 345 10.22 -19.72 -10.88
CA VAL A 345 10.75 -21.04 -10.51
C VAL A 345 11.48 -21.04 -9.15
N HIS A 346 12.14 -19.94 -8.78
CA HIS A 346 12.83 -19.79 -7.50
C HIS A 346 11.91 -19.24 -6.39
N TYR A 347 10.60 -19.52 -6.43
CA TYR A 347 9.65 -19.04 -5.40
C TYR A 347 10.09 -19.39 -3.97
N ASN A 348 10.64 -20.59 -3.75
CA ASN A 348 11.19 -21.03 -2.46
C ASN A 348 12.44 -20.26 -1.99
N PHE A 349 13.23 -19.73 -2.92
CA PHE A 349 14.38 -18.87 -2.58
C PHE A 349 13.90 -17.52 -2.05
N TYR A 350 12.88 -16.94 -2.70
CA TYR A 350 12.33 -15.65 -2.29
C TYR A 350 11.58 -15.71 -0.96
N THR A 351 10.96 -16.83 -0.59
CA THR A 351 10.29 -16.96 0.72
C THR A 351 11.25 -17.07 1.91
N GLN A 352 12.54 -17.38 1.67
CA GLN A 352 13.54 -17.47 2.73
C GLN A 352 14.11 -16.09 3.10
N PRO A 353 14.16 -15.71 4.40
CA PRO A 353 14.74 -14.43 4.81
C PRO A 353 16.25 -14.36 4.54
N ASN A 354 16.64 -13.59 3.52
CA ASN A 354 18.03 -13.27 3.21
C ASN A 354 18.65 -12.42 4.34
N ARG A 355 19.51 -13.06 5.13
CA ARG A 355 20.23 -12.46 6.28
C ARG A 355 21.63 -11.94 5.91
N GLU A 356 22.09 -12.20 4.69
CA GLU A 356 23.39 -11.73 4.18
C GLU A 356 23.28 -10.29 3.69
N ALA A 357 22.17 -9.96 3.04
CA ALA A 357 21.78 -8.59 2.73
C ALA A 357 21.54 -7.79 4.02
N LYS A 358 22.36 -6.75 4.24
CA LYS A 358 22.38 -5.92 5.44
C LYS A 358 21.98 -4.48 5.14
N THR A 359 21.30 -3.89 6.11
CA THR A 359 20.91 -2.48 6.15
C THR A 359 22.12 -1.57 6.33
N GLU A 360 22.24 -0.50 5.53
CA GLU A 360 23.40 0.40 5.53
C GLU A 360 23.00 1.87 5.78
N ILE A 361 23.80 2.62 6.54
CA ILE A 361 23.55 4.04 6.87
C ILE A 361 24.41 4.96 5.99
N LEU A 362 23.78 5.81 5.17
CA LEU A 362 24.43 6.45 4.02
C LEU A 362 24.94 7.88 4.23
N GLN A 363 26.20 8.08 3.81
CA GLN A 363 26.98 9.33 3.84
C GLN A 363 26.43 10.48 2.96
N ASN A 364 26.31 10.22 1.65
CA ASN A 364 26.64 11.18 0.58
C ASN A 364 25.50 12.15 0.20
N PRO A 365 25.62 13.48 0.34
CA PRO A 365 24.48 14.30 0.80
C PRO A 365 23.19 14.48 -0.04
N ASN A 366 23.07 14.47 -1.39
CA ASN A 366 24.02 14.37 -2.49
C ASN A 366 23.49 13.42 -3.59
N THR A 367 22.33 13.76 -4.18
CA THR A 367 21.66 13.07 -5.31
C THR A 367 21.24 14.08 -6.38
N PRO A 368 21.38 13.80 -7.70
CA PRO A 368 20.80 14.61 -8.78
C PRO A 368 19.26 14.67 -8.80
N THR A 369 18.68 15.73 -9.39
CA THR A 369 17.21 15.92 -9.50
C THR A 369 16.55 15.05 -10.58
N MET A 370 17.32 14.69 -11.61
CA MET A 370 16.98 13.71 -12.65
C MET A 370 18.04 12.62 -12.60
N LEU A 371 17.65 11.36 -12.68
CA LEU A 371 18.55 10.21 -12.58
C LEU A 371 18.58 9.48 -13.92
N THR A 372 19.77 9.27 -14.48
CA THR A 372 20.01 8.26 -15.51
C THR A 372 20.23 6.90 -14.86
N ASP A 373 20.22 5.80 -15.62
CA ASP A 373 20.53 4.46 -15.08
C ASP A 373 21.97 4.35 -14.54
N ALA A 374 22.89 5.13 -15.12
CA ALA A 374 24.25 5.30 -14.58
C ALA A 374 24.24 6.02 -13.23
N ASP A 375 23.37 7.03 -13.03
CA ASP A 375 23.16 7.65 -11.72
C ASP A 375 22.49 6.69 -10.73
N LEU A 376 21.54 5.86 -11.18
CA LEU A 376 20.94 4.82 -10.33
C LEU A 376 22.01 3.87 -9.81
N SER A 377 22.87 3.32 -10.65
CA SER A 377 23.96 2.44 -10.19
C SER A 377 25.06 3.16 -9.40
N ARG A 378 25.17 4.48 -9.49
CA ARG A 378 26.14 5.28 -8.72
C ARG A 378 25.65 5.72 -7.34
N TYR A 379 24.39 6.16 -7.22
CA TYR A 379 23.82 6.71 -5.98
C TYR A 379 22.93 5.71 -5.25
N TYR A 380 22.39 4.71 -5.97
CA TYR A 380 21.51 3.66 -5.47
C TYR A 380 21.96 2.28 -6.00
N PRO A 381 23.20 1.84 -5.71
CA PRO A 381 23.69 0.53 -6.13
C PRO A 381 22.89 -0.59 -5.46
N LEU A 382 22.49 -1.62 -6.22
CA LEU A 382 22.14 -2.91 -5.66
C LEU A 382 23.43 -3.64 -5.27
N ALA A 383 23.44 -4.32 -4.13
CA ALA A 383 24.58 -5.11 -3.68
C ALA A 383 24.50 -6.54 -4.28
N PRO A 384 25.63 -7.25 -4.51
CA PRO A 384 25.60 -8.60 -5.07
C PRO A 384 24.76 -9.61 -4.27
N GLN A 385 24.58 -9.38 -2.97
CA GLN A 385 23.75 -10.18 -2.08
C GLN A 385 22.27 -9.72 -1.99
N ASP A 386 21.84 -8.68 -2.72
CA ASP A 386 20.43 -8.26 -2.77
C ASP A 386 19.65 -9.16 -3.75
N THR A 387 18.77 -10.03 -3.22
CA THR A 387 18.11 -11.09 -4.01
C THR A 387 16.76 -10.69 -4.63
N ILE A 388 16.14 -9.63 -4.12
CA ILE A 388 14.84 -9.10 -4.57
C ILE A 388 14.94 -7.60 -4.91
N GLY A 389 15.77 -6.86 -4.16
CA GLY A 389 15.96 -5.42 -4.36
C GLY A 389 16.31 -4.69 -3.06
N ARG A 390 16.25 -3.35 -3.13
CA ARG A 390 16.62 -2.45 -2.03
C ARG A 390 15.83 -1.14 -2.08
N VAL A 391 15.58 -0.56 -0.91
CA VAL A 391 14.80 0.67 -0.70
C VAL A 391 15.65 1.70 0.05
N TRP A 392 15.65 2.94 -0.43
CA TRP A 392 16.41 4.04 0.17
C TRP A 392 15.46 4.98 0.92
N LEU A 393 15.65 5.07 2.23
CA LEU A 393 14.80 5.81 3.16
C LEU A 393 15.59 6.93 3.85
N LYS A 394 14.95 8.09 4.02
CA LYS A 394 15.47 9.22 4.79
C LYS A 394 14.54 9.53 5.96
N ASN A 395 15.05 9.43 7.18
CA ASN A 395 14.36 9.96 8.35
C ASN A 395 14.47 11.49 8.33
N GLU A 396 13.34 12.20 8.36
CA GLU A 396 13.27 13.66 8.32
C GLU A 396 13.07 14.28 9.71
N SER A 397 13.09 13.44 10.76
CA SER A 397 12.85 13.83 12.14
C SER A 397 14.10 13.78 13.01
N GLN A 398 14.04 14.48 14.14
CA GLN A 398 15.08 14.52 15.18
C GLN A 398 15.01 13.31 16.16
N LYS A 399 14.35 12.21 15.78
CA LYS A 399 14.20 10.99 16.60
C LYS A 399 14.35 9.74 15.74
N SER A 400 14.75 8.61 16.34
CA SER A 400 14.74 7.32 15.66
C SER A 400 13.30 6.88 15.35
N ILE A 401 13.08 6.23 14.21
CA ILE A 401 11.76 5.72 13.80
C ILE A 401 11.92 4.26 13.37
N ALA A 402 11.19 3.35 14.01
CA ALA A 402 11.03 1.98 13.53
C ALA A 402 9.96 1.94 12.43
N VAL A 403 10.28 1.34 11.29
CA VAL A 403 9.36 1.15 10.16
C VAL A 403 9.28 -0.32 9.73
N ARG A 404 8.14 -0.70 9.17
CA ARG A 404 7.91 -1.93 8.42
C ARG A 404 7.86 -1.58 6.94
N ILE A 405 8.42 -2.44 6.08
CA ILE A 405 8.34 -2.31 4.62
C ILE A 405 7.49 -3.45 4.07
N GLU A 406 6.49 -3.09 3.27
CA GLU A 406 5.52 -4.01 2.67
C GLU A 406 5.54 -3.80 1.14
N LEU A 407 5.62 -4.89 0.37
CA LEU A 407 5.66 -4.87 -1.10
C LEU A 407 4.34 -5.41 -1.66
N TYR A 408 3.74 -4.64 -2.56
CA TYR A 408 2.50 -5.00 -3.27
C TYR A 408 2.80 -5.05 -4.76
N ILE A 409 2.46 -6.16 -5.40
CA ILE A 409 2.52 -6.35 -6.84
C ILE A 409 1.17 -6.94 -7.24
N ALA A 410 0.45 -6.28 -8.16
CA ALA A 410 -0.89 -6.70 -8.54
C ALA A 410 -0.84 -8.14 -9.08
N ASP A 411 -1.70 -9.01 -8.53
CA ASP A 411 -1.93 -10.40 -8.93
C ASP A 411 -0.69 -11.35 -8.94
N LEU A 412 0.47 -10.88 -8.47
CA LEU A 412 1.72 -11.66 -8.38
C LEU A 412 2.24 -11.82 -6.94
N VAL A 413 1.66 -11.10 -5.98
CA VAL A 413 1.90 -11.19 -4.54
C VAL A 413 0.54 -11.18 -3.84
N ASP A 414 0.46 -11.70 -2.60
CA ASP A 414 -0.77 -11.64 -1.80
C ASP A 414 -1.38 -10.22 -1.75
N LYS A 415 -2.71 -10.14 -1.74
CA LYS A 415 -3.47 -8.88 -1.83
C LYS A 415 -3.26 -7.95 -0.63
N ASN A 416 -2.76 -8.47 0.49
CA ASN A 416 -2.37 -7.70 1.67
C ASN A 416 -0.91 -7.19 1.60
N GLY A 417 -0.14 -7.63 0.59
CA GLY A 417 1.29 -7.38 0.41
C GLY A 417 2.16 -8.36 1.20
N THR A 418 3.41 -8.56 0.77
CA THR A 418 4.42 -9.25 1.62
C THR A 418 5.16 -8.26 2.50
N GLU A 419 5.39 -8.58 3.77
CA GLU A 419 6.36 -7.88 4.61
C GLU A 419 7.79 -8.25 4.17
N VAL A 420 8.44 -7.31 3.48
CA VAL A 420 9.77 -7.51 2.86
C VAL A 420 10.92 -7.06 3.77
N ALA A 421 10.64 -6.26 4.80
CA ALA A 421 11.57 -5.97 5.89
C ALA A 421 10.81 -5.56 7.17
N GLY A 422 11.05 -6.30 8.26
CA GLY A 422 10.46 -6.05 9.58
C GLY A 422 11.30 -5.14 10.47
N GLU A 423 10.64 -4.32 11.29
CA GLU A 423 11.19 -3.49 12.39
C GLU A 423 12.53 -2.78 12.12
N VAL A 424 12.62 -2.09 10.97
CA VAL A 424 13.83 -1.38 10.56
C VAL A 424 13.93 -0.02 11.27
N VAL A 425 14.94 0.14 12.12
CA VAL A 425 15.17 1.38 12.89
C VAL A 425 15.98 2.39 12.08
N LEU A 426 15.33 3.50 11.69
CA LEU A 426 15.93 4.61 10.96
C LEU A 426 16.47 5.68 11.94
N PRO A 427 17.80 5.96 11.99
CA PRO A 427 18.36 6.96 12.91
C PRO A 427 17.92 8.41 12.58
N PRO A 428 17.97 9.36 13.55
CA PRO A 428 17.57 10.74 13.34
C PRO A 428 18.31 11.41 12.17
N MET A 429 17.59 12.13 11.31
CA MET A 429 18.14 12.91 10.17
C MET A 429 19.07 12.13 9.21
N LYS A 430 19.14 10.80 9.30
CA LYS A 430 20.01 9.94 8.48
C LYS A 430 19.24 9.29 7.33
N ARG A 431 20.00 8.83 6.34
CA ARG A 431 19.52 7.93 5.28
C ARG A 431 19.99 6.52 5.54
N VAL A 432 19.17 5.59 5.11
CA VAL A 432 19.36 4.15 5.28
C VAL A 432 18.97 3.47 3.97
N SER A 433 19.80 2.57 3.46
CA SER A 433 19.39 1.61 2.44
C SER A 433 19.00 0.30 3.12
N VAL A 434 17.88 -0.25 2.71
CA VAL A 434 17.21 -1.40 3.35
C VAL A 434 16.98 -2.47 2.28
N PRO A 435 17.62 -3.64 2.36
CA PRO A 435 17.38 -4.71 1.42
C PRO A 435 15.97 -5.30 1.60
N LEU A 436 15.40 -5.85 0.53
CA LEU A 436 14.18 -6.63 0.58
C LEU A 436 14.56 -8.08 0.81
N GLN A 437 14.27 -8.59 2.01
CA GLN A 437 14.87 -9.83 2.52
C GLN A 437 14.07 -11.08 2.18
N GLN A 438 12.76 -10.96 1.96
CA GLN A 438 11.86 -12.07 1.62
C GLN A 438 10.69 -11.55 0.78
N MET A 439 10.06 -12.41 -0.03
CA MET A 439 8.81 -12.15 -0.72
C MET A 439 8.03 -13.45 -0.94
N VAL A 440 6.71 -13.42 -0.77
CA VAL A 440 5.82 -14.56 -1.06
C VAL A 440 5.10 -14.29 -2.37
N LEU A 441 5.33 -15.15 -3.37
CA LEU A 441 4.65 -15.08 -4.66
C LEU A 441 3.21 -15.62 -4.55
N ALA A 442 2.31 -14.99 -5.30
CA ALA A 442 0.97 -15.53 -5.55
C ALA A 442 1.07 -16.75 -6.49
N ARG A 443 0.05 -17.62 -6.47
CA ARG A 443 0.05 -18.86 -7.26
C ARG A 443 0.07 -18.58 -8.77
N GLU A 444 -0.56 -17.47 -9.16
CA GLU A 444 -0.64 -16.92 -10.50
C GLU A 444 0.74 -16.57 -11.06
N ALA A 445 1.69 -16.09 -10.23
CA ALA A 445 3.05 -15.81 -10.65
C ALA A 445 3.85 -17.09 -10.98
N ILE A 446 3.59 -18.19 -10.27
CA ILE A 446 4.28 -19.48 -10.43
C ILE A 446 3.90 -20.17 -11.76
N TYR A 447 2.77 -19.82 -12.36
CA TYR A 447 2.32 -20.32 -13.67
C TYR A 447 2.51 -19.32 -14.82
N LEU A 448 3.33 -18.30 -14.64
CA LEU A 448 3.60 -17.32 -15.69
C LEU A 448 4.42 -17.94 -16.83
N ARG A 449 3.93 -17.86 -18.07
CA ARG A 449 4.58 -18.48 -19.25
C ARG A 449 5.47 -17.55 -20.07
N GLN A 450 5.39 -16.24 -19.87
CA GLN A 450 6.09 -15.25 -20.68
C GLN A 450 6.51 -14.06 -19.82
N MET A 451 7.58 -13.38 -20.21
CA MET A 451 8.07 -12.19 -19.52
C MET A 451 7.00 -11.09 -19.45
N GLN A 452 6.82 -10.48 -18.28
CA GLN A 452 5.94 -9.33 -18.09
C GLN A 452 6.57 -8.25 -17.20
N THR A 453 6.18 -6.99 -17.44
CA THR A 453 6.54 -5.85 -16.57
C THR A 453 5.35 -5.48 -15.69
N ALA A 454 5.53 -5.55 -14.37
CA ALA A 454 4.51 -5.25 -13.37
C ALA A 454 4.77 -3.92 -12.65
N GLU A 455 3.70 -3.26 -12.18
CA GLU A 455 3.83 -2.13 -11.24
C GLU A 455 4.00 -2.66 -9.81
N ALA A 456 5.16 -2.41 -9.22
CA ALA A 456 5.49 -2.76 -7.84
C ALA A 456 5.33 -1.52 -6.95
N LYS A 457 4.56 -1.64 -5.86
CA LYS A 457 4.28 -0.58 -4.89
C LYS A 457 4.93 -0.91 -3.55
N VAL A 458 5.93 -0.13 -3.17
CA VAL A 458 6.56 -0.21 -1.84
C VAL A 458 5.80 0.71 -0.89
N LYS A 459 5.30 0.13 0.20
CA LYS A 459 4.66 0.81 1.34
C LYS A 459 5.62 0.77 2.52
N VAL A 460 5.78 1.91 3.20
CA VAL A 460 6.59 2.03 4.42
C VAL A 460 5.70 2.54 5.52
N THR A 461 5.53 1.75 6.58
CA THR A 461 4.55 1.97 7.66
C THR A 461 5.26 2.10 9.01
N GLN A 462 4.82 2.99 9.90
CA GLN A 462 5.40 3.11 11.25
C GLN A 462 5.08 1.86 12.08
N VAL A 463 6.08 1.26 12.73
CA VAL A 463 5.85 0.18 13.71
C VAL A 463 5.00 0.72 14.88
N GLY A 464 3.90 0.02 15.20
CA GLY A 464 2.96 0.45 16.23
C GLY A 464 2.08 1.66 15.85
N GLY A 465 1.95 1.99 14.56
CA GLY A 465 1.11 3.09 14.09
C GLY A 465 0.55 2.91 12.68
N THR A 466 -0.31 3.84 12.26
CA THR A 466 -0.98 3.82 10.94
C THR A 466 -0.33 4.77 9.91
N ALA A 467 0.64 5.57 10.34
CA ALA A 467 1.36 6.52 9.51
C ALA A 467 2.24 5.80 8.48
N HIS A 468 2.05 6.10 7.18
CA HIS A 468 2.77 5.43 6.10
C HIS A 468 3.14 6.35 4.93
N ARG A 469 3.97 5.84 4.01
CA ARG A 469 4.24 6.35 2.66
C ARG A 469 4.13 5.23 1.63
N LEU A 470 3.92 5.61 0.36
CA LEU A 470 3.87 4.71 -0.79
C LEU A 470 4.75 5.25 -1.92
N LYS A 471 5.40 4.36 -2.67
CA LYS A 471 6.19 4.66 -3.87
C LYS A 471 6.03 3.51 -4.88
N SER A 472 5.58 3.84 -6.09
CA SER A 472 5.58 2.90 -7.23
C SER A 472 6.95 2.83 -7.90
N THR A 473 7.25 1.67 -8.46
CA THR A 473 8.35 1.37 -9.40
C THR A 473 7.86 0.30 -10.40
N GLN A 474 8.65 -0.01 -11.41
CA GLN A 474 8.44 -1.18 -12.27
C GLN A 474 9.35 -2.34 -11.82
N LEU A 475 8.96 -3.55 -12.24
CA LEU A 475 9.66 -4.81 -12.01
C LEU A 475 9.39 -5.77 -13.19
N VAL A 476 10.39 -6.55 -13.59
CA VAL A 476 10.25 -7.61 -14.61
C VAL A 476 10.15 -8.98 -13.94
N PHE A 477 9.12 -9.74 -14.32
CA PHE A 477 9.00 -11.17 -14.06
C PHE A 477 9.25 -11.94 -15.36
N TYR A 478 10.02 -13.02 -15.28
CA TYR A 478 10.28 -13.95 -16.38
C TYR A 478 9.28 -15.12 -16.34
N GLY A 479 9.28 -15.97 -17.37
CA GLY A 479 8.50 -17.19 -17.38
C GLY A 479 8.95 -18.16 -16.27
N ASN A 480 8.10 -19.13 -15.93
CA ASN A 480 8.42 -20.15 -14.94
C ASN A 480 9.35 -21.25 -15.48
N HIS A 481 9.64 -21.26 -16.79
CA HIS A 481 10.75 -21.98 -17.41
C HIS A 481 12.08 -21.22 -17.31
N SER A 482 12.07 -19.89 -17.17
CA SER A 482 13.29 -19.09 -17.31
C SER A 482 14.11 -18.96 -16.02
N THR A 483 15.44 -18.93 -16.12
CA THR A 483 16.36 -18.59 -15.01
C THR A 483 17.62 -17.86 -15.48
N ARG A 484 18.32 -17.14 -14.57
CA ARG A 484 19.63 -16.52 -14.85
C ARG A 484 20.76 -17.46 -14.43
N LEU A 485 21.63 -17.85 -15.36
CA LEU A 485 22.71 -18.84 -15.18
C LEU A 485 23.96 -18.28 -14.47
N ASP A 486 23.79 -17.60 -13.33
CA ASP A 486 24.90 -17.06 -12.51
C ASP A 486 25.33 -17.97 -11.35
N ASP A 487 24.56 -19.02 -11.07
CA ASP A 487 24.86 -20.07 -10.09
C ASP A 487 24.20 -21.38 -10.53
N ILE A 488 25.02 -22.41 -10.78
CA ILE A 488 24.58 -23.75 -11.19
C ILE A 488 23.57 -24.39 -10.22
N ALA A 489 23.60 -24.01 -8.93
CA ALA A 489 22.63 -24.46 -7.93
C ALA A 489 21.17 -24.06 -8.23
N LYS A 490 20.93 -23.15 -9.18
CA LYS A 490 19.58 -22.80 -9.65
C LYS A 490 18.88 -23.91 -10.42
N LEU A 491 19.62 -24.80 -11.09
CA LEU A 491 19.04 -25.97 -11.77
C LEU A 491 18.31 -26.89 -10.78
N GLY A 492 18.69 -26.87 -9.49
CA GLY A 492 17.99 -27.57 -8.42
C GLY A 492 16.52 -27.16 -8.25
N SER A 493 16.09 -25.99 -8.75
CA SER A 493 14.66 -25.62 -8.77
C SER A 493 13.87 -26.24 -9.93
N PHE A 494 14.52 -26.88 -10.91
CA PHE A 494 13.86 -27.67 -11.96
C PHE A 494 13.85 -29.16 -11.62
N ILE A 495 14.82 -29.61 -10.81
CA ILE A 495 14.96 -30.98 -10.32
C ILE A 495 14.01 -31.20 -9.12
N SER A 496 13.04 -32.09 -9.26
CA SER A 496 12.11 -32.49 -8.20
C SER A 496 12.26 -33.96 -7.84
N PHE A 497 12.02 -34.29 -6.56
CA PHE A 497 12.10 -35.65 -6.00
C PHE A 497 10.72 -36.32 -5.81
N ASP A 498 9.62 -35.58 -6.02
CA ASP A 498 8.24 -36.08 -5.81
C ASP A 498 7.28 -35.69 -6.96
N ASP A 499 7.82 -35.55 -8.17
CA ASP A 499 7.02 -35.36 -9.37
C ASP A 499 6.29 -36.67 -9.74
N PRO A 500 4.94 -36.69 -9.86
CA PRO A 500 4.21 -37.94 -10.12
C PRO A 500 4.46 -38.57 -11.49
N ALA A 501 4.81 -37.79 -12.52
CA ALA A 501 5.15 -38.31 -13.84
C ALA A 501 6.54 -38.97 -13.82
N VAL A 502 7.52 -38.31 -13.19
CA VAL A 502 8.87 -38.87 -12.97
C VAL A 502 8.78 -40.17 -12.15
N ARG A 503 7.99 -40.17 -11.06
CA ARG A 503 7.76 -41.36 -10.24
C ARG A 503 7.01 -42.47 -10.99
N SER A 504 6.07 -42.15 -11.88
CA SER A 504 5.41 -43.13 -12.75
C SER A 504 6.39 -43.78 -13.73
N PHE A 505 7.31 -43.00 -14.30
CA PHE A 505 8.35 -43.50 -15.19
C PHE A 505 9.28 -44.49 -14.47
N ILE A 506 9.79 -44.12 -13.29
CA ILE A 506 10.65 -45.00 -12.46
C ILE A 506 9.92 -46.30 -12.09
N GLN A 507 8.64 -46.23 -11.73
CA GLN A 507 7.82 -47.42 -11.45
C GLN A 507 7.64 -48.31 -12.69
N GLN A 508 7.51 -47.73 -13.88
CA GLN A 508 7.44 -48.48 -15.12
C GLN A 508 8.80 -49.15 -15.44
N VAL A 509 9.92 -48.43 -15.37
CA VAL A 509 11.27 -49.01 -15.59
C VAL A 509 11.55 -50.16 -14.61
N ARG A 510 11.24 -49.99 -13.32
CA ARG A 510 11.40 -51.05 -12.30
C ARG A 510 10.48 -52.26 -12.53
N ARG A 511 9.32 -52.09 -13.16
CA ARG A 511 8.40 -53.19 -13.51
C ARG A 511 8.82 -53.91 -14.79
N ASP A 512 9.26 -53.15 -15.78
CA ASP A 512 9.51 -53.64 -17.13
C ASP A 512 10.93 -54.25 -17.27
N PHE A 513 11.89 -53.84 -16.42
CA PHE A 513 13.29 -54.33 -16.40
C PHE A 513 13.79 -54.75 -15.00
N GLY A 514 12.88 -54.99 -14.05
CA GLY A 514 13.26 -55.28 -12.66
C GLY A 514 14.09 -56.55 -12.48
N SER A 515 13.85 -57.58 -13.30
CA SER A 515 14.56 -58.85 -13.18
C SER A 515 16.03 -58.76 -13.59
N GLU A 516 16.33 -57.83 -14.48
CA GLU A 516 17.65 -57.49 -15.01
C GLU A 516 18.42 -56.66 -13.97
N ILE A 517 17.76 -55.66 -13.36
CA ILE A 517 18.31 -54.82 -12.29
C ILE A 517 18.64 -55.65 -11.04
N GLU A 518 17.77 -56.60 -10.67
CA GLU A 518 17.93 -57.47 -9.49
C GLU A 518 18.86 -58.66 -9.70
N SER A 519 19.12 -59.09 -10.94
CA SER A 519 20.07 -60.18 -11.25
C SER A 519 21.48 -59.71 -11.60
N ALA A 520 21.72 -58.40 -11.68
CA ALA A 520 23.05 -57.83 -11.83
C ALA A 520 23.85 -57.90 -10.52
N ASP A 521 25.07 -58.46 -10.59
CA ASP A 521 26.03 -58.51 -9.49
C ASP A 521 26.72 -57.14 -9.33
N LEU A 522 25.94 -56.10 -9.01
CA LEU A 522 26.33 -54.68 -9.00
C LEU A 522 25.73 -53.94 -7.79
N PRO A 523 26.23 -52.76 -7.40
CA PRO A 523 25.51 -51.86 -6.50
C PRO A 523 24.14 -51.49 -7.07
N ALA A 524 23.08 -51.60 -6.27
CA ALA A 524 21.69 -51.38 -6.71
C ALA A 524 21.44 -50.00 -7.33
N ASP A 525 22.15 -48.98 -6.84
CA ASP A 525 22.08 -47.62 -7.37
C ASP A 525 22.64 -47.54 -8.81
N LEU A 526 23.72 -48.28 -9.09
CA LEU A 526 24.34 -48.34 -10.42
C LEU A 526 23.46 -49.13 -11.40
N SER A 527 22.95 -50.31 -11.01
CA SER A 527 22.11 -51.10 -11.90
C SER A 527 20.79 -50.38 -12.23
N LEU A 528 20.23 -49.62 -11.29
CA LEU A 528 19.07 -48.77 -11.54
C LEU A 528 19.41 -47.53 -12.37
N ALA A 529 20.54 -46.86 -12.13
CA ALA A 529 20.94 -45.67 -12.89
C ALA A 529 21.11 -45.98 -14.39
N VAL A 530 21.80 -47.07 -14.71
CA VAL A 530 21.90 -47.60 -16.09
C VAL A 530 20.51 -47.83 -16.68
N ALA A 531 19.63 -48.56 -15.98
CA ALA A 531 18.30 -48.89 -16.49
C ALA A 531 17.41 -47.64 -16.70
N LEU A 532 17.52 -46.62 -15.84
CA LEU A 532 16.81 -45.35 -16.00
C LEU A 532 17.35 -44.55 -17.19
N PHE A 533 18.68 -44.46 -17.35
CA PHE A 533 19.30 -43.77 -18.49
C PHE A 533 18.94 -44.44 -19.83
N GLU A 534 19.02 -45.76 -19.88
CA GLU A 534 18.70 -46.56 -21.06
C GLU A 534 17.22 -46.50 -21.44
N ALA A 535 16.32 -46.39 -20.46
CA ALA A 535 14.90 -46.14 -20.72
C ALA A 535 14.62 -44.76 -21.38
N LEU A 536 15.53 -43.78 -21.25
CA LEU A 536 15.41 -42.49 -21.94
C LEU A 536 15.77 -42.54 -23.43
N TYR A 537 16.25 -43.68 -23.97
CA TYR A 537 16.57 -43.85 -25.40
C TYR A 537 15.48 -43.35 -26.36
N GLY A 538 14.20 -43.43 -25.95
CA GLY A 538 13.08 -42.91 -26.73
C GLY A 538 13.08 -41.39 -26.97
N LEU A 539 13.90 -40.61 -26.25
CA LEU A 539 14.09 -39.16 -26.36
C LEU A 539 15.27 -38.75 -27.26
N ALA A 540 15.75 -39.63 -28.15
CA ALA A 540 17.02 -39.45 -28.87
C ALA A 540 17.03 -38.43 -30.05
N TYR A 541 16.95 -37.14 -29.73
CA TYR A 541 17.52 -35.93 -30.39
C TYR A 541 17.67 -35.85 -31.93
N THR A 542 17.28 -34.70 -32.50
CA THR A 542 17.59 -34.29 -33.88
C THR A 542 18.08 -32.83 -33.95
N SER A 543 19.37 -32.67 -34.24
CA SER A 543 20.08 -31.43 -34.63
C SER A 543 20.29 -30.33 -33.58
N ASP A 544 21.55 -29.90 -33.51
CA ASP A 544 22.18 -28.91 -32.62
C ASP A 544 21.44 -27.56 -32.63
N PRO A 545 21.14 -26.99 -31.45
CA PRO A 545 22.08 -26.02 -30.90
C PRO A 545 22.33 -26.19 -29.39
N ASN A 546 23.56 -26.54 -29.03
CA ASN A 546 24.14 -26.20 -27.74
C ASN A 546 24.19 -24.67 -27.61
N ILE A 547 23.23 -24.09 -26.89
CA ILE A 547 23.41 -22.73 -26.36
C ILE A 547 24.51 -22.85 -25.28
N PRO A 548 25.59 -22.06 -25.36
CA PRO A 548 26.61 -22.09 -24.33
C PRO A 548 26.03 -21.75 -22.96
N PHE A 549 26.36 -22.53 -21.93
CA PHE A 549 26.09 -22.19 -20.52
C PHE A 549 26.99 -21.01 -20.09
N GLU A 550 26.76 -19.83 -20.67
CA GLU A 550 27.53 -18.61 -20.41
C GLU A 550 27.09 -17.98 -19.09
N SER A 551 28.01 -17.90 -18.13
CA SER A 551 27.71 -17.46 -16.77
C SER A 551 27.07 -16.06 -16.73
N GLY A 552 25.78 -16.01 -16.37
CA GLY A 552 25.00 -14.78 -16.22
C GLY A 552 24.02 -14.45 -17.35
N THR A 553 23.90 -15.29 -18.40
CA THR A 553 22.78 -15.24 -19.35
C THR A 553 21.45 -15.58 -18.68
N VAL A 554 20.34 -15.39 -19.40
CA VAL A 554 19.03 -15.97 -19.03
C VAL A 554 18.68 -17.04 -20.05
N ASP A 555 18.26 -18.19 -19.56
CA ASP A 555 17.87 -19.36 -20.35
C ASP A 555 16.48 -19.89 -19.97
N GLU A 556 15.90 -20.79 -20.77
CA GLU A 556 14.56 -21.37 -20.56
C GLU A 556 14.57 -22.90 -20.53
N ILE A 557 14.49 -23.48 -19.32
CA ILE A 557 14.64 -24.92 -19.07
C ILE A 557 13.27 -25.60 -19.06
N THR A 558 13.10 -26.63 -19.90
CA THR A 558 11.97 -27.57 -19.93
C THR A 558 11.92 -28.38 -18.62
N TYR A 559 10.74 -28.54 -18.03
CA TYR A 559 10.64 -29.38 -16.83
C TYR A 559 10.75 -30.89 -17.17
N PRO A 560 11.33 -31.72 -16.28
CA PRO A 560 11.48 -33.16 -16.49
C PRO A 560 10.18 -33.88 -16.93
N HIS A 561 9.02 -33.52 -16.40
CA HIS A 561 7.73 -34.10 -16.79
C HIS A 561 7.28 -33.71 -18.21
N GLU A 562 7.63 -32.52 -18.68
CA GLU A 562 7.34 -32.04 -20.04
C GLU A 562 8.23 -32.77 -21.06
N MET A 563 9.49 -33.05 -20.71
CA MET A 563 10.35 -33.94 -21.50
C MET A 563 9.79 -35.36 -21.55
N LEU A 564 9.44 -35.96 -20.40
CA LEU A 564 8.87 -37.31 -20.33
C LEU A 564 7.52 -37.43 -21.06
N THR A 565 6.72 -36.35 -21.13
CA THR A 565 5.48 -36.32 -21.92
C THR A 565 5.70 -36.69 -23.39
N ARG A 566 6.87 -36.35 -23.96
CA ARG A 566 7.23 -36.68 -25.35
C ARG A 566 7.42 -38.19 -25.58
N LEU A 567 7.64 -39.01 -24.53
CA LEU A 567 7.61 -40.48 -24.60
C LEU A 567 6.18 -41.07 -24.59
N SER A 568 5.20 -40.34 -24.05
CA SER A 568 3.79 -40.75 -24.09
C SER A 568 3.11 -40.40 -25.42
N ALA A 569 3.62 -39.40 -26.15
CA ALA A 569 2.93 -38.78 -27.30
C ALA A 569 3.06 -39.53 -28.64
N LYS A 570 3.83 -40.62 -28.74
CA LYS A 570 4.18 -41.32 -29.99
C LYS A 570 3.03 -42.00 -30.76
N ASN A 571 1.77 -41.76 -30.38
CA ASN A 571 0.58 -42.33 -31.03
C ASN A 571 -0.64 -41.38 -31.08
N ALA A 572 -0.46 -40.04 -30.97
CA ALA A 572 -1.55 -39.08 -31.16
C ALA A 572 -1.09 -37.74 -31.77
N ASP A 573 -1.53 -37.47 -33.00
CA ASP A 573 -1.71 -36.17 -33.67
C ASP A 573 -0.77 -35.01 -33.25
N VAL A 574 0.53 -35.19 -33.48
CA VAL A 574 1.58 -34.18 -33.16
C VAL A 574 1.39 -32.86 -33.92
N GLU A 575 0.66 -32.85 -35.04
CA GLU A 575 0.29 -31.64 -35.80
C GLU A 575 -0.59 -30.65 -34.99
N ALA A 576 -1.21 -31.08 -33.89
CA ALA A 576 -2.06 -30.21 -33.07
C ALA A 576 -1.27 -29.31 -32.08
N LEU A 577 -0.05 -29.69 -31.69
CA LEU A 577 0.74 -28.98 -30.68
C LEU A 577 1.77 -28.00 -31.26
N THR A 578 2.01 -28.01 -32.57
CA THR A 578 2.81 -27.02 -33.30
C THR A 578 2.03 -25.73 -33.64
N SER A 579 0.79 -25.60 -33.16
CA SER A 579 -0.15 -24.53 -33.51
C SER A 579 -0.10 -23.30 -32.58
N THR A 580 1.10 -22.83 -32.21
CA THR A 580 1.30 -21.50 -31.60
C THR A 580 2.36 -20.72 -32.37
N SER A 581 2.06 -19.47 -32.70
CA SER A 581 2.76 -18.72 -33.74
C SER A 581 4.07 -18.07 -33.29
N ASP A 582 5.20 -18.76 -33.50
CA ASP A 582 6.32 -18.14 -34.22
C ASP A 582 7.10 -19.20 -35.03
N GLY A 583 7.87 -18.77 -36.03
CA GLY A 583 8.48 -19.61 -37.07
C GLY A 583 9.78 -20.31 -36.65
N THR A 584 9.83 -20.91 -35.46
CA THR A 584 10.98 -21.70 -35.00
C THR A 584 10.63 -23.19 -34.95
N ASP A 585 11.45 -24.03 -35.59
CA ASP A 585 11.39 -25.48 -35.39
C ASP A 585 11.56 -25.77 -33.89
N THR A 586 10.72 -26.63 -33.32
CA THR A 586 10.75 -26.93 -31.88
C THR A 586 12.02 -27.69 -31.52
N VAL A 587 13.05 -26.93 -31.11
CA VAL A 587 14.35 -27.43 -30.69
C VAL A 587 14.17 -28.49 -29.60
N PHE A 588 14.94 -29.58 -29.72
CA PHE A 588 14.96 -30.61 -28.71
C PHE A 588 15.87 -30.17 -27.57
N GLY A 589 15.42 -30.36 -26.32
CA GLY A 589 16.10 -29.91 -25.11
C GLY A 589 17.60 -30.21 -25.07
N ASP A 590 18.34 -29.24 -24.55
CA ASP A 590 19.80 -29.16 -24.59
C ASP A 590 20.45 -29.67 -23.28
N CYS A 591 21.57 -29.08 -22.89
CA CYS A 591 22.50 -29.65 -21.91
C CYS A 591 21.90 -29.71 -20.50
N ASP A 592 21.43 -28.58 -19.98
CA ASP A 592 20.89 -28.51 -18.63
C ASP A 592 19.45 -29.06 -18.53
N ASP A 593 18.67 -28.99 -19.61
CA ASP A 593 17.43 -29.75 -19.84
C ASP A 593 17.61 -31.25 -19.56
N SER A 594 18.54 -31.89 -20.29
CA SER A 594 18.84 -33.32 -20.15
C SER A 594 19.46 -33.67 -18.79
N THR A 595 20.27 -32.75 -18.24
CA THR A 595 20.84 -32.84 -16.88
C THR A 595 19.74 -32.86 -15.83
N ALA A 596 18.81 -31.91 -15.87
CA ALA A 596 17.73 -31.76 -14.89
C ALA A 596 16.78 -32.95 -14.91
N LEU A 597 16.45 -33.49 -16.09
CA LEU A 597 15.67 -34.71 -16.25
C LEU A 597 16.34 -35.92 -15.58
N TYR A 598 17.61 -36.19 -15.89
CA TYR A 598 18.28 -37.37 -15.35
C TYR A 598 18.57 -37.24 -13.84
N CYS A 599 18.88 -36.03 -13.36
CA CYS A 599 18.95 -35.77 -11.92
C CYS A 599 17.62 -36.03 -11.22
N ALA A 600 16.49 -35.54 -11.76
CA ALA A 600 15.16 -35.74 -11.17
C ALA A 600 14.76 -37.21 -11.08
N LEU A 601 15.13 -38.01 -12.08
CA LEU A 601 14.89 -39.47 -12.10
C LEU A 601 15.67 -40.21 -11.01
N LEU A 602 16.94 -39.86 -10.81
CA LEU A 602 17.81 -40.49 -9.81
C LEU A 602 17.43 -40.05 -8.38
N GLU A 603 17.22 -38.75 -8.16
CA GLU A 603 16.76 -38.21 -6.87
C GLU A 603 15.40 -38.80 -6.46
N SER A 604 14.43 -38.83 -7.38
CA SER A 604 13.12 -39.47 -7.14
C SER A 604 13.21 -40.99 -6.93
N ALA A 605 14.33 -41.62 -7.29
CA ALA A 605 14.63 -43.02 -7.01
C ALA A 605 15.42 -43.23 -5.69
N GLY A 606 15.88 -42.16 -5.04
CA GLY A 606 16.68 -42.18 -3.82
C GLY A 606 18.20 -42.13 -4.04
N ILE A 607 18.67 -41.97 -5.29
CA ILE A 607 20.09 -41.90 -5.66
C ILE A 607 20.51 -40.43 -5.71
N LYS A 608 21.48 -40.04 -4.87
CA LYS A 608 21.95 -38.65 -4.78
C LYS A 608 22.68 -38.21 -6.04
N THR A 609 22.46 -36.96 -6.43
CA THR A 609 23.02 -36.33 -7.63
C THR A 609 23.71 -35.00 -7.35
N ALA A 610 24.62 -34.63 -8.25
CA ALA A 610 25.41 -33.42 -8.21
C ALA A 610 25.53 -32.81 -9.59
N LEU A 611 25.57 -31.47 -9.63
CA LEU A 611 25.71 -30.66 -10.83
C LEU A 611 27.15 -30.15 -10.89
N ILE A 612 27.75 -30.23 -12.08
CA ILE A 612 29.16 -29.91 -12.33
C ILE A 612 29.20 -28.91 -13.49
N GLN A 613 29.58 -27.68 -13.18
CA GLN A 613 29.69 -26.61 -14.17
C GLN A 613 31.07 -26.64 -14.82
N LEU A 614 31.11 -26.89 -16.13
CA LEU A 614 32.27 -26.70 -16.97
C LEU A 614 32.15 -25.36 -17.73
N PRO A 615 33.22 -24.84 -18.34
CA PRO A 615 33.14 -23.72 -19.26
C PRO A 615 32.11 -24.00 -20.38
N ASN A 616 31.05 -23.19 -20.42
CA ASN A 616 29.96 -23.25 -21.40
C ASN A 616 29.13 -24.55 -21.41
N HIS A 617 29.26 -25.43 -20.42
CA HIS A 617 28.61 -26.75 -20.41
C HIS A 617 28.30 -27.25 -18.99
N VAL A 618 27.34 -28.17 -18.85
CA VAL A 618 26.97 -28.79 -17.57
C VAL A 618 27.08 -30.31 -17.67
N LEU A 619 27.70 -30.92 -16.66
CA LEU A 619 27.64 -32.36 -16.43
C LEU A 619 26.88 -32.64 -15.14
N MET A 620 26.37 -33.87 -15.02
CA MET A 620 25.89 -34.39 -13.75
C MET A 620 26.78 -35.52 -13.24
N ALA A 621 26.71 -35.80 -11.95
CA ALA A 621 27.23 -37.04 -11.38
C ALA A 621 26.24 -37.62 -10.36
N PHE A 622 26.30 -38.93 -10.14
CA PHE A 622 25.47 -39.62 -9.14
C PHE A 622 26.28 -40.49 -8.20
N GLN A 623 25.87 -40.56 -6.92
CA GLN A 623 26.55 -41.32 -5.88
C GLN A 623 26.30 -42.82 -6.06
N VAL A 624 27.34 -43.65 -5.99
CA VAL A 624 27.21 -45.12 -6.12
C VAL A 624 27.28 -45.76 -4.74
N GLY A 625 26.14 -46.09 -4.13
CA GLY A 625 26.07 -46.59 -2.77
C GLY A 625 26.69 -45.62 -1.75
N ASN A 626 27.05 -46.12 -0.58
CA ASN A 626 27.91 -45.39 0.38
C ASN A 626 29.37 -45.88 0.27
N ILE A 627 29.89 -45.92 -0.97
CA ILE A 627 31.26 -46.32 -1.27
C ILE A 627 32.18 -45.11 -1.02
N SER A 628 33.00 -45.18 0.04
CA SER A 628 33.98 -44.14 0.34
C SER A 628 35.17 -44.19 -0.62
N ILE A 629 35.81 -43.04 -0.83
CA ILE A 629 37.03 -42.93 -1.65
C ILE A 629 38.15 -43.83 -1.09
N ASP A 630 38.29 -43.90 0.24
CA ASP A 630 39.28 -44.77 0.90
C ASP A 630 39.08 -46.26 0.50
N PHE A 631 37.83 -46.73 0.46
CA PHE A 631 37.50 -48.10 0.07
C PHE A 631 37.71 -48.33 -1.44
N ALA A 632 37.34 -47.36 -2.28
CA ALA A 632 37.63 -47.39 -3.72
C ALA A 632 39.14 -47.53 -4.01
N GLN A 633 39.97 -46.80 -3.27
CA GLN A 633 41.43 -46.88 -3.37
C GLN A 633 41.98 -48.21 -2.85
N MET A 634 41.47 -48.74 -1.72
CA MET A 634 41.84 -50.07 -1.22
C MET A 634 41.53 -51.19 -2.23
N MET A 635 40.42 -51.06 -2.97
CA MET A 635 39.99 -52.00 -4.01
C MET A 635 40.67 -51.77 -5.37
N ASN A 636 41.55 -50.76 -5.49
CA ASN A 636 42.23 -50.35 -6.73
C ASN A 636 41.24 -50.09 -7.89
N LEU A 637 40.16 -49.35 -7.62
CA LEU A 637 39.32 -48.83 -8.70
C LEU A 637 40.11 -47.82 -9.55
N PRO A 638 39.99 -47.87 -10.89
CA PRO A 638 40.62 -46.87 -11.76
C PRO A 638 39.92 -45.50 -11.63
N ASP A 639 40.52 -44.47 -12.23
CA ASP A 639 40.05 -43.07 -12.22
C ASP A 639 38.82 -42.85 -13.12
N ILE A 640 37.75 -43.62 -12.87
CA ILE A 640 36.47 -43.60 -13.58
C ILE A 640 35.35 -42.95 -12.76
N TYR A 641 35.69 -42.28 -11.65
CA TYR A 641 34.76 -41.67 -10.72
C TYR A 641 35.25 -40.32 -10.21
N LEU A 642 34.34 -39.52 -9.67
CA LEU A 642 34.62 -38.25 -9.01
C LEU A 642 34.56 -38.37 -7.47
N PRO A 643 35.52 -37.78 -6.74
CA PRO A 643 35.55 -37.74 -5.29
C PRO A 643 34.72 -36.56 -4.74
N ILE A 644 33.39 -36.71 -4.64
CA ILE A 644 32.50 -35.67 -4.09
C ILE A 644 32.08 -36.06 -2.66
N ASN A 645 32.23 -35.12 -1.71
CA ASN A 645 31.84 -35.27 -0.29
C ASN A 645 32.33 -36.57 0.40
N GLY A 646 33.50 -37.08 0.00
CA GLY A 646 34.12 -38.28 0.57
C GLY A 646 33.66 -39.62 -0.03
N GLN A 647 32.73 -39.60 -0.98
CA GLN A 647 32.13 -40.77 -1.62
C GLN A 647 32.56 -40.89 -3.10
N VAL A 648 32.23 -42.04 -3.71
CA VAL A 648 32.38 -42.33 -5.13
C VAL A 648 31.15 -41.89 -5.92
N TRP A 649 31.36 -41.06 -6.94
CA TRP A 649 30.31 -40.58 -7.84
C TRP A 649 30.65 -40.87 -9.30
N ILE A 650 29.70 -41.32 -10.11
CA ILE A 650 29.88 -41.53 -11.54
C ILE A 650 29.42 -40.27 -12.29
N PRO A 651 30.29 -39.60 -13.08
CA PRO A 651 29.90 -38.49 -13.94
C PRO A 651 29.25 -38.99 -15.24
N ILE A 652 28.22 -38.29 -15.72
CA ILE A 652 27.42 -38.65 -16.90
C ILE A 652 27.18 -37.42 -17.78
N GLU A 653 27.43 -37.59 -19.08
CA GLU A 653 27.07 -36.66 -20.15
C GLU A 653 25.65 -36.97 -20.63
N THR A 654 24.66 -36.20 -20.17
CA THR A 654 23.24 -36.49 -20.44
C THR A 654 22.81 -36.23 -21.87
N THR A 655 23.58 -35.47 -22.67
CA THR A 655 23.30 -35.35 -24.12
C THR A 655 23.55 -36.67 -24.88
N GLN A 656 24.33 -37.60 -24.32
CA GLN A 656 24.70 -38.87 -24.95
C GLN A 656 23.69 -40.02 -24.75
N VAL A 657 22.46 -39.76 -24.29
CA VAL A 657 21.37 -40.78 -24.16
C VAL A 657 21.18 -41.65 -25.41
N LYS A 658 21.32 -41.03 -26.59
CA LYS A 658 21.26 -41.71 -27.90
C LYS A 658 22.39 -42.72 -28.13
N SER A 659 23.56 -42.46 -27.56
CA SER A 659 24.77 -43.28 -27.68
C SER A 659 24.77 -44.42 -26.66
N GLY A 660 24.40 -44.13 -25.40
CA GLY A 660 24.19 -45.11 -24.33
C GLY A 660 24.96 -44.77 -23.06
N PHE A 661 24.59 -45.39 -21.94
CA PHE A 661 25.13 -45.06 -20.61
C PHE A 661 26.67 -45.12 -20.56
N ILE A 662 27.27 -46.15 -21.16
CA ILE A 662 28.74 -46.29 -21.25
C ILE A 662 29.37 -45.10 -21.99
N THR A 663 28.86 -44.74 -23.17
CA THR A 663 29.40 -43.61 -23.94
C THR A 663 29.18 -42.27 -23.24
N ALA A 664 28.10 -42.12 -22.48
CA ALA A 664 27.83 -40.94 -21.66
C ALA A 664 28.83 -40.79 -20.49
N TRP A 665 29.18 -41.89 -19.83
CA TRP A 665 30.18 -41.92 -18.78
C TRP A 665 31.59 -41.65 -19.33
N GLU A 666 31.97 -42.31 -20.43
CA GLU A 666 33.26 -42.09 -21.12
C GLU A 666 33.41 -40.65 -21.63
N SER A 667 32.34 -40.06 -22.20
CA SER A 667 32.34 -38.66 -22.65
C SER A 667 32.53 -37.69 -21.50
N ALA A 668 31.87 -37.92 -20.35
CA ALA A 668 32.02 -37.08 -19.17
C ALA A 668 33.44 -37.14 -18.60
N LEU A 669 34.03 -38.34 -18.49
CA LEU A 669 35.42 -38.52 -18.06
C LEU A 669 36.41 -37.81 -19.02
N GLU A 670 36.17 -37.89 -20.34
CA GLU A 670 37.02 -37.23 -21.33
C GLU A 670 36.94 -35.69 -21.24
N GLN A 671 35.76 -35.13 -20.96
CA GLN A 671 35.59 -33.69 -20.70
C GLN A 671 36.28 -33.26 -19.41
N LEU A 672 36.10 -34.01 -18.31
CA LEU A 672 36.71 -33.73 -17.00
C LEU A 672 38.25 -33.83 -17.01
N GLN A 673 38.84 -34.54 -17.97
CA GLN A 673 40.29 -34.54 -18.22
C GLN A 673 40.78 -33.37 -19.08
N ARG A 674 39.88 -32.69 -19.80
CA ARG A 674 40.19 -31.59 -20.75
C ARG A 674 39.83 -30.20 -20.22
N MET A 675 38.87 -30.10 -19.30
CA MET A 675 38.21 -28.86 -18.88
C MET A 675 38.28 -28.70 -17.36
N GLU A 676 38.51 -27.48 -16.89
CA GLU A 676 38.52 -27.17 -15.46
C GLU A 676 37.09 -27.03 -14.92
N VAL A 677 36.78 -27.69 -13.81
CA VAL A 677 35.48 -27.55 -13.14
C VAL A 677 35.39 -26.14 -12.53
N THR A 678 34.47 -25.33 -13.08
CA THR A 678 34.26 -23.94 -12.66
C THR A 678 33.50 -23.85 -11.34
N ASN A 679 32.54 -24.75 -11.14
CA ASN A 679 31.74 -24.87 -9.91
C ASN A 679 31.14 -26.28 -9.82
N SER A 680 30.79 -26.73 -8.62
CA SER A 680 30.08 -28.01 -8.42
C SER A 680 29.27 -28.00 -7.13
N VAL A 681 28.08 -28.59 -7.16
CA VAL A 681 27.14 -28.56 -6.03
C VAL A 681 26.28 -29.84 -6.01
N THR A 682 26.01 -30.42 -4.84
CA THR A 682 25.01 -31.50 -4.77
C THR A 682 23.60 -30.94 -4.97
N VAL A 683 22.66 -31.73 -5.48
CA VAL A 683 21.27 -31.30 -5.61
C VAL A 683 20.62 -31.07 -4.23
N GLU A 684 21.07 -31.79 -3.20
CA GLU A 684 20.71 -31.51 -1.79
C GLU A 684 21.16 -30.10 -1.34
N GLU A 685 22.35 -29.65 -1.74
CA GLU A 685 22.83 -28.27 -1.51
C GLU A 685 22.05 -27.24 -2.33
N ALA A 686 21.74 -27.57 -3.57
CA ALA A 686 20.95 -26.73 -4.47
C ALA A 686 19.54 -26.48 -3.91
N TRP A 687 18.84 -27.53 -3.47
CA TRP A 687 17.55 -27.41 -2.79
C TRP A 687 17.64 -26.70 -1.44
N ARG A 688 18.71 -26.90 -0.66
CA ARG A 688 18.93 -26.17 0.58
C ARG A 688 19.10 -24.66 0.35
N LYS A 689 19.55 -24.23 -0.84
CA LYS A 689 19.68 -22.82 -1.21
C LYS A 689 18.42 -22.27 -1.90
N TYR A 690 18.01 -22.87 -3.02
CA TYR A 690 16.94 -22.36 -3.89
C TYR A 690 15.57 -23.04 -3.71
N GLY A 691 15.53 -24.18 -3.02
CA GLY A 691 14.34 -25.01 -2.83
C GLY A 691 14.05 -25.96 -4.00
N ALA A 692 13.56 -27.15 -3.68
CA ALA A 692 13.00 -28.09 -4.64
C ALA A 692 11.62 -27.63 -5.12
N ASN A 693 11.32 -27.80 -6.41
CA ASN A 693 9.98 -27.49 -6.94
C ASN A 693 8.96 -28.56 -6.52
N ALA A 694 7.84 -28.09 -5.97
CA ALA A 694 6.73 -28.91 -5.46
C ALA A 694 5.44 -28.75 -6.30
N LEU A 695 5.55 -28.30 -7.54
CA LEU A 695 4.48 -28.42 -8.53
C LEU A 695 4.24 -29.90 -8.83
N HIS A 696 3.14 -30.46 -8.32
CA HIS A 696 2.74 -31.83 -8.65
C HIS A 696 2.00 -31.85 -10.00
N HIS A 697 2.57 -32.61 -10.95
CA HIS A 697 1.97 -32.88 -12.26
C HIS A 697 1.15 -34.18 -12.21
N ALA A 698 0.50 -34.56 -13.32
CA ALA A 698 -0.31 -35.77 -13.37
C ALA A 698 0.55 -37.04 -13.45
N GLU A 699 0.02 -38.18 -12.96
CA GLU A 699 0.60 -39.49 -13.26
C GLU A 699 0.49 -39.80 -14.78
N MET A 700 1.45 -40.55 -15.31
CA MET A 700 1.60 -40.79 -16.75
C MET A 700 2.01 -42.22 -17.07
N SER A 701 1.65 -42.70 -18.27
CA SER A 701 2.07 -44.01 -18.80
C SER A 701 2.90 -43.82 -20.07
N PHE A 702 4.01 -44.56 -20.21
CA PHE A 702 5.00 -44.31 -21.25
C PHE A 702 5.10 -45.48 -22.24
N GLN A 703 5.34 -45.18 -23.52
CA GLN A 703 5.53 -46.19 -24.57
C GLN A 703 7.03 -46.44 -24.75
N LEU A 704 7.55 -47.41 -24.01
CA LEU A 704 8.94 -47.82 -24.03
C LEU A 704 9.18 -48.95 -25.06
N ASP A 705 10.28 -48.88 -25.81
CA ASP A 705 10.77 -50.02 -26.60
C ASP A 705 11.53 -50.97 -25.67
N THR A 706 10.77 -51.82 -24.97
CA THR A 706 11.33 -52.77 -24.01
C THR A 706 12.31 -53.76 -24.64
N THR A 707 12.21 -54.03 -25.94
CA THR A 707 13.14 -54.96 -26.61
C THR A 707 14.50 -54.30 -26.85
N THR A 708 14.53 -53.06 -27.33
CA THR A 708 15.80 -52.32 -27.51
C THR A 708 16.44 -51.97 -26.17
N ILE A 709 15.66 -51.46 -25.21
CA ILE A 709 16.16 -51.04 -23.89
C ILE A 709 16.77 -52.24 -23.13
N HIS A 710 16.10 -53.40 -23.10
CA HIS A 710 16.62 -54.64 -22.49
C HIS A 710 17.97 -55.06 -23.07
N ASN A 711 18.14 -54.96 -24.39
CA ASN A 711 19.39 -55.33 -25.05
C ASN A 711 20.53 -54.35 -24.73
N ARG A 712 20.26 -53.04 -24.60
CA ARG A 712 21.27 -52.05 -24.19
C ARG A 712 21.69 -52.25 -22.74
N ILE A 713 20.75 -52.31 -21.80
CA ILE A 713 21.01 -52.59 -20.37
C ILE A 713 21.91 -53.82 -20.19
N ARG A 714 21.59 -54.93 -20.88
CA ARG A 714 22.37 -56.18 -20.79
C ARG A 714 23.74 -56.11 -21.45
N THR A 715 23.93 -55.23 -22.43
CA THR A 715 25.25 -54.96 -23.02
C THR A 715 26.10 -54.20 -22.02
N ASP A 716 25.56 -53.11 -21.46
CA ASP A 716 26.25 -52.23 -20.52
C ASP A 716 26.63 -52.94 -19.22
N PHE A 717 25.74 -53.78 -18.66
CA PHE A 717 26.04 -54.63 -17.50
C PHE A 717 27.19 -55.63 -17.72
N THR A 718 27.59 -55.90 -18.97
CA THR A 718 28.77 -56.71 -19.29
C THR A 718 30.00 -55.89 -19.71
N HIS A 719 29.91 -54.56 -19.68
CA HIS A 719 31.01 -53.68 -20.08
C HIS A 719 32.10 -53.59 -19.00
N GLN A 720 33.36 -53.45 -19.43
CA GLN A 720 34.52 -53.48 -18.53
C GLN A 720 34.46 -52.39 -17.45
N LEU A 721 33.95 -51.19 -17.77
CA LEU A 721 33.78 -50.10 -16.79
C LEU A 721 32.85 -50.48 -15.63
N ILE A 722 31.82 -51.28 -15.90
CA ILE A 722 30.84 -51.71 -14.89
C ILE A 722 31.34 -52.92 -14.09
N ASP A 723 32.13 -53.84 -14.69
CA ASP A 723 32.76 -54.95 -13.94
C ASP A 723 33.82 -54.49 -12.91
N HIS A 724 34.28 -53.24 -12.96
CA HIS A 724 35.06 -52.68 -11.84
C HIS A 724 34.22 -52.57 -10.55
N PHE A 725 32.90 -52.42 -10.65
CA PHE A 725 31.99 -52.25 -9.51
C PHE A 725 31.38 -53.57 -9.00
N SER A 726 31.36 -54.66 -9.79
CA SER A 726 30.86 -55.97 -9.34
C SER A 726 31.61 -56.48 -8.11
N ARG A 727 32.93 -56.28 -8.13
CA ARG A 727 33.90 -56.67 -7.10
C ARG A 727 33.75 -55.92 -5.78
N LEU A 728 32.83 -54.96 -5.70
CA LEU A 728 32.57 -54.13 -4.51
C LEU A 728 31.38 -54.64 -3.69
N GLN A 729 30.63 -55.66 -4.15
CA GLN A 729 29.62 -56.31 -3.32
C GLN A 729 30.27 -57.09 -2.16
N VAL A 730 30.37 -56.44 -0.99
CA VAL A 730 30.62 -57.10 0.29
C VAL A 730 29.26 -57.49 0.90
N LYS A 731 29.16 -58.74 1.36
CA LYS A 731 27.97 -59.31 2.04
C LYS A 731 27.78 -58.81 3.47
#